data_AF-A0A0A2K2F0-F1
#
_entry.id   AF-A0A0A2K2F0-F1
#
_cell.length_a   1.000
_cell.length_b   1.000
_cell.length_c   1.000
_cell.angle_alpha   90.00
_cell.angle_beta   90.00
_cell.angle_gamma   90.00
#
_symmetry.space_group_name_H-M   'P 1'
#
loop_
_entity.id
_entity.type
_entity.pdbx_description
1 polymer ?
#
loop_
_entity_poly.entity_id
_entity_poly.type
_entity_poly.pdbx_seq_one_letter_code
_entity_poly.pdbx_strand_id
1 'polypeptide(L)'
;MRPLRELYPSPPQMPLGDDPYYSYQIPSPANNQRLAADTINGDADFPQFLRSIPTDEDHVFSTSLERASAARVIGVIDDLPGDEDFVDLWTSQLQHISNEDSAMQPVVGQCPDYSNGRADIHATMRARGLLDGSDAWNHNSILDLDSASAHFKEGTKMLMEIITSGAAGDYPIIISAFYFMYLYLTRRVYMDRLEIERLSCTAIDYIEKCSFDGLGNILSPKRHSAPSDTLECRDLSAPTTEQRCNSSMAARLIIWLYSEDSFIGFHGCGGDLSKRLSKNPGRLDRLRQISSDALSLNWGEDYPADEVLVDINHFHPIDMLIDMITLHHEIIERNNAYMEMSFTEASNKLDSEFSILEIKYASVFRLAASTPNENSEIWLNSGISIIIFHALQICWARCTGSSFGSRASPPTERALASLLTLAQRICSRSSPPKFERFHWALFIAGIETNDLLHREWILGKIAGVRLNMAITKVLAAKDRSGTISMATIRKLLSVREPVAVQKHNSNSYDTAKAAILKNIDDLDTDLQAINHKIHANPELCFEEFQAHNNLADLLESHNFTVTRHAYGIPTAFCAEFGHGGRVLTLCAEYDALPGIGHACGHNLIAVSSVASFFGIAAALAVSSIPGRVRLLGTPAEECGGGKIKLINSGAFNDVDASMMLHPVGKGAIPTGTTGLAYGTCLTGQVWNVEFTGKAAHAGTAPWEGINALDAAALAYSAVGLLRQQMRPANRIGLVIKDGGKKSNITTPHSTVECSIRTQTLKEAKSIKTRVENCFRGAALATGCEVTFKSAMDVYADLRSNETLCTEFTSAMSEFGVLYHNDITNKTAASFSTDMGNVSHVVPTFHGLFAIAAENGEANHTPEFTRIAISDEAYGSAIIAAKGMAITGWKFLADDILAKSVLSDFENDVSTRERE
;
A
#
# COMPACT_ATOMS: atom_id res chain seq x y z
N MET A 1 33.58 -3.43 60.71
CA MET A 1 33.52 -4.80 61.28
C MET A 1 32.82 -5.74 60.28
N ARG A 2 32.96 -7.06 60.43
CA ARG A 2 32.42 -8.09 59.49
C ARG A 2 31.00 -8.57 59.89
N PRO A 3 30.30 -9.36 59.04
CA PRO A 3 28.84 -9.64 59.08
C PRO A 3 28.48 -11.06 59.56
N LEU A 4 27.19 -11.48 59.44
CA LEU A 4 26.59 -12.83 59.18
C LEU A 4 25.03 -12.67 59.11
N ARG A 5 24.23 -13.32 58.24
CA ARG A 5 23.57 -14.68 58.31
C ARG A 5 22.82 -14.93 59.65
N GLU A 6 21.64 -15.57 59.76
CA GLU A 6 20.90 -16.53 58.89
C GLU A 6 19.43 -16.81 59.40
N LEU A 7 18.59 -17.47 58.57
CA LEU A 7 17.48 -18.42 58.92
C LEU A 7 16.06 -17.98 59.42
N TYR A 8 15.09 -18.90 59.17
CA TYR A 8 13.60 -18.82 59.20
C TYR A 8 12.91 -19.01 60.59
N PRO A 9 11.59 -18.73 60.74
CA PRO A 9 10.56 -19.80 60.66
C PRO A 9 9.22 -19.44 59.96
N SER A 10 8.41 -20.47 59.64
CA SER A 10 6.99 -20.44 59.18
C SER A 10 6.07 -21.12 60.23
N PRO A 11 4.78 -21.45 59.99
CA PRO A 11 3.60 -20.73 59.45
C PRO A 11 2.44 -20.68 60.52
N PRO A 12 1.14 -20.54 60.14
CA PRO A 12 0.21 -21.70 60.30
C PRO A 12 -0.88 -21.83 59.19
N GLN A 13 -1.74 -22.85 59.29
CA GLN A 13 -2.60 -23.39 58.21
C GLN A 13 -4.15 -23.19 58.37
N MET A 14 -4.85 -23.27 57.23
CA MET A 14 -6.24 -23.71 56.86
C MET A 14 -7.11 -24.50 57.90
N PRO A 15 -8.49 -24.61 57.77
CA PRO A 15 -9.18 -25.17 56.56
C PRO A 15 -10.70 -24.91 56.24
N LEU A 16 -11.08 -25.27 54.99
CA LEU A 16 -12.34 -25.89 54.43
C LEU A 16 -13.77 -25.28 54.58
N GLY A 17 -14.56 -25.31 53.47
CA GLY A 17 -16.05 -25.41 53.50
C GLY A 17 -16.89 -24.77 52.35
N ASP A 18 -17.32 -25.58 51.36
CA ASP A 18 -18.59 -25.63 50.57
C ASP A 18 -19.29 -24.43 49.83
N ASP A 19 -20.04 -24.82 48.78
CA ASP A 19 -20.91 -24.11 47.78
C ASP A 19 -22.32 -23.73 48.37
N PRO A 20 -23.38 -23.22 47.65
CA PRO A 20 -23.54 -22.63 46.29
C PRO A 20 -24.47 -21.36 46.20
N TYR A 21 -24.81 -20.94 44.96
CA TYR A 21 -25.93 -20.04 44.51
C TYR A 21 -25.94 -18.54 44.87
N TYR A 22 -26.18 -17.68 43.85
CA TYR A 22 -26.99 -16.45 44.00
C TYR A 22 -27.71 -16.05 42.70
N SER A 23 -28.86 -15.40 42.85
CA SER A 23 -29.75 -14.96 41.77
C SER A 23 -30.28 -13.54 41.99
N TYR A 24 -30.50 -12.77 40.91
CA TYR A 24 -31.54 -11.73 40.73
C TYR A 24 -31.84 -10.69 41.86
N GLN A 25 -31.61 -9.38 41.60
CA GLN A 25 -32.69 -8.42 41.23
C GLN A 25 -32.20 -6.96 41.00
N ILE A 26 -33.13 -6.11 40.51
CA ILE A 26 -32.97 -4.73 39.98
C ILE A 26 -33.21 -3.68 41.10
N PRO A 27 -32.86 -2.38 40.93
CA PRO A 27 -33.84 -1.41 40.36
C PRO A 27 -33.27 -0.23 39.53
N SER A 28 -34.15 0.46 38.79
CA SER A 28 -34.02 1.86 38.29
C SER A 28 -35.18 2.70 38.92
N PRO A 29 -35.41 4.04 38.71
CA PRO A 29 -35.51 4.72 37.39
C PRO A 29 -35.22 6.26 37.32
N ALA A 30 -35.53 6.84 36.13
CA ALA A 30 -36.05 8.21 35.86
C ALA A 30 -35.08 9.44 35.83
N ASN A 31 -35.35 10.58 35.12
CA ASN A 31 -36.35 10.90 34.08
C ASN A 31 -36.01 12.20 33.27
N ASN A 32 -36.87 12.55 32.28
CA ASN A 32 -37.04 13.84 31.56
C ASN A 32 -35.95 14.23 30.53
N GLN A 33 -36.18 14.53 29.23
CA GLN A 33 -37.26 15.12 28.39
C GLN A 33 -37.35 16.66 28.30
N ARG A 34 -37.17 17.13 27.04
CA ARG A 34 -38.04 18.04 26.22
C ARG A 34 -37.82 19.57 26.14
N LEU A 35 -38.03 20.05 24.88
CA LEU A 35 -38.42 21.41 24.42
C LEU A 35 -37.32 22.51 24.46
N ALA A 36 -37.31 23.55 23.61
CA ALA A 36 -37.94 23.84 22.30
C ALA A 36 -37.23 25.06 21.65
N ALA A 37 -37.60 25.42 20.42
CA ALA A 37 -37.10 26.61 19.71
C ALA A 37 -37.68 27.93 20.26
N ASP A 38 -36.98 29.06 20.04
CA ASP A 38 -37.50 30.19 19.25
C ASP A 38 -36.45 31.30 18.99
N THR A 39 -36.77 32.17 18.03
CA THR A 39 -35.98 33.27 17.43
C THR A 39 -35.87 34.55 18.29
N ILE A 40 -34.91 35.44 17.98
CA ILE A 40 -35.13 36.86 17.57
C ILE A 40 -33.80 37.66 17.41
N ASN A 41 -33.84 38.60 16.46
CA ASN A 41 -32.83 39.58 16.00
C ASN A 41 -32.10 40.43 17.07
N GLY A 42 -30.98 41.06 16.67
CA GLY A 42 -30.52 42.32 17.27
C GLY A 42 -29.11 42.80 16.84
N ASP A 43 -29.02 43.70 15.86
CA ASP A 43 -27.81 44.52 15.61
C ASP A 43 -27.62 45.56 16.73
N ALA A 44 -26.37 45.83 17.14
CA ALA A 44 -25.95 47.09 17.76
C ALA A 44 -24.42 47.26 17.79
N ASP A 45 -23.94 48.46 17.47
CA ASP A 45 -22.52 48.85 17.43
C ASP A 45 -21.81 48.83 18.80
N PHE A 46 -20.49 48.62 18.76
CA PHE A 46 -19.58 48.80 19.90
C PHE A 46 -18.37 49.69 19.54
N PRO A 47 -18.18 50.87 20.17
CA PRO A 47 -17.01 51.72 19.95
C PRO A 47 -15.89 51.48 20.99
N GLN A 48 -14.65 51.54 20.49
CA GLN A 48 -13.38 51.93 21.16
C GLN A 48 -13.20 51.64 22.68
N PHE A 49 -12.21 50.80 23.04
CA PHE A 49 -10.89 51.29 23.52
C PHE A 49 -9.86 50.13 23.66
N LEU A 50 -8.56 50.46 23.58
CA LEU A 50 -7.46 49.50 23.60
C LEU A 50 -6.85 49.28 25.00
N ARG A 51 -6.33 48.04 25.22
CA ARG A 51 -5.44 47.54 26.31
C ARG A 51 -6.08 47.11 27.64
N SER A 52 -6.12 45.79 27.89
CA SER A 52 -5.30 45.12 28.95
C SER A 52 -5.53 43.58 29.06
N ILE A 53 -4.48 42.77 28.80
CA ILE A 53 -3.91 41.64 29.61
C ILE A 53 -4.87 40.52 30.15
N PRO A 54 -4.51 39.20 30.19
CA PRO A 54 -3.41 38.43 29.57
C PRO A 54 -3.88 37.20 28.74
N THR A 55 -2.94 36.58 28.03
CA THR A 55 -2.91 35.11 27.82
C THR A 55 -1.47 34.66 28.02
N ASP A 56 -1.26 33.78 28.99
CA ASP A 56 0.03 33.20 29.41
C ASP A 56 -0.11 31.66 29.41
N GLU A 57 1.03 30.95 29.46
CA GLU A 57 1.20 29.49 29.30
C GLU A 57 1.04 29.04 27.82
N ASP A 58 2.05 28.52 27.12
CA ASP A 58 3.27 27.83 27.56
C ASP A 58 4.62 28.45 27.09
N HIS A 59 5.61 28.44 28.00
CA HIS A 59 7.02 28.76 27.73
C HIS A 59 7.94 27.76 28.46
N VAL A 60 8.67 26.90 27.74
CA VAL A 60 9.90 26.24 28.26
C VAL A 60 10.96 26.06 27.15
N PHE A 61 11.96 26.94 27.18
CA PHE A 61 13.31 26.92 26.58
C PHE A 61 13.59 26.67 25.08
N SER A 62 14.29 27.67 24.55
CA SER A 62 15.06 27.73 23.30
C SER A 62 16.47 27.13 23.39
N THR A 63 17.07 26.81 22.25
CA THR A 63 18.46 27.18 21.95
C THR A 63 18.53 28.01 20.67
N SER A 64 19.47 28.94 20.62
CA SER A 64 19.55 30.00 19.61
C SER A 64 20.66 29.75 18.59
N LEU A 65 20.33 29.16 17.44
CA LEU A 65 21.21 29.15 16.26
C LEU A 65 20.45 29.14 14.91
N GLU A 66 19.27 28.50 14.85
CA GLU A 66 18.51 28.21 13.61
C GLU A 66 17.95 29.42 12.84
N ARG A 67 18.11 30.66 13.30
CA ARG A 67 17.53 31.86 12.65
C ARG A 67 18.38 32.49 11.55
N ALA A 68 19.54 31.92 11.20
CA ALA A 68 20.53 32.61 10.35
C ALA A 68 20.47 32.35 8.84
N SER A 69 19.90 31.23 8.36
CA SER A 69 20.15 30.77 6.97
C SER A 69 18.93 30.65 6.03
N ALA A 70 17.72 30.94 6.51
CA ALA A 70 16.48 30.72 5.74
C ALA A 70 16.13 31.85 4.74
N ALA A 71 17.12 32.43 4.03
CA ALA A 71 16.89 33.62 3.20
C ALA A 71 17.71 33.65 1.89
N ARG A 72 17.19 33.00 0.82
CA ARG A 72 16.84 33.61 -0.49
C ARG A 72 16.71 32.54 -1.60
N VAL A 73 15.56 32.58 -2.28
CA VAL A 73 15.22 31.91 -3.56
C VAL A 73 14.64 33.07 -4.42
N ILE A 74 14.82 33.27 -5.75
CA ILE A 74 14.38 32.50 -6.93
C ILE A 74 14.98 33.15 -8.25
N GLY A 75 15.22 32.41 -9.36
CA GLY A 75 14.79 32.81 -10.75
C GLY A 75 15.74 32.93 -12.00
N VAL A 76 15.70 31.94 -12.94
CA VAL A 76 15.33 31.96 -14.43
C VAL A 76 15.89 33.03 -15.42
N ILE A 77 16.21 32.82 -16.74
CA ILE A 77 16.21 31.71 -17.76
C ILE A 77 17.19 32.02 -18.96
N ASP A 78 17.38 31.09 -19.92
CA ASP A 78 18.09 31.12 -21.25
C ASP A 78 19.65 31.11 -21.20
N ASP A 79 20.43 30.33 -21.98
CA ASP A 79 20.30 29.90 -23.40
C ASP A 79 21.25 28.70 -23.76
N LEU A 80 21.02 28.00 -24.89
CA LEU A 80 21.83 26.87 -25.46
C LEU A 80 23.04 27.37 -26.33
N PRO A 81 24.07 26.58 -26.79
CA PRO A 81 24.00 25.19 -27.33
C PRO A 81 25.26 24.25 -27.24
N GLY A 82 25.15 23.00 -27.75
CA GLY A 82 26.26 22.29 -28.44
C GLY A 82 26.50 20.78 -28.16
N ASP A 83 26.10 19.92 -29.11
CA ASP A 83 26.55 18.56 -29.54
C ASP A 83 27.31 17.65 -28.52
N GLU A 84 26.81 16.47 -28.14
CA GLU A 84 26.64 15.19 -28.91
C GLU A 84 27.96 14.42 -29.21
N ASP A 85 28.20 13.34 -28.44
CA ASP A 85 28.53 11.96 -28.91
C ASP A 85 29.11 11.04 -27.80
N PHE A 86 28.34 10.76 -26.74
CA PHE A 86 28.55 9.59 -25.85
C PHE A 86 27.33 9.15 -25.01
N VAL A 87 26.18 9.81 -25.18
CA VAL A 87 25.07 9.82 -24.21
C VAL A 87 23.97 8.78 -24.55
N ASP A 88 23.93 8.28 -25.78
CA ASP A 88 22.84 7.43 -26.30
C ASP A 88 22.73 6.03 -25.69
N LEU A 89 23.78 5.51 -25.04
CA LEU A 89 23.73 4.18 -24.42
C LEU A 89 23.06 4.19 -23.03
N TRP A 90 22.85 5.36 -22.42
CA TRP A 90 22.25 5.48 -21.08
C TRP A 90 20.94 6.29 -21.07
N THR A 91 20.75 7.21 -22.03
CA THR A 91 19.56 8.08 -22.09
C THR A 91 18.27 7.37 -22.50
N SER A 92 18.34 6.22 -23.17
CA SER A 92 17.16 5.45 -23.58
C SER A 92 16.32 4.86 -22.43
N GLN A 93 16.81 4.93 -21.17
CA GLN A 93 16.02 4.63 -19.97
C GLN A 93 15.52 5.87 -19.20
N LEU A 94 16.01 7.08 -19.52
CA LEU A 94 15.68 8.31 -18.77
C LEU A 94 14.65 9.21 -19.48
N GLN A 95 14.44 9.06 -20.79
CA GLN A 95 13.42 9.81 -21.55
C GLN A 95 11.96 9.54 -21.12
N HIS A 96 11.71 8.60 -20.22
CA HIS A 96 10.36 8.31 -19.71
C HIS A 96 9.97 9.07 -18.43
N ILE A 97 10.84 9.92 -17.86
CA ILE A 97 10.65 10.51 -16.52
C ILE A 97 10.56 12.06 -16.53
N SER A 98 10.73 12.73 -17.67
CA SER A 98 10.84 14.22 -17.74
C SER A 98 9.60 14.99 -18.22
N ASN A 99 8.48 14.33 -18.52
CA ASN A 99 7.29 14.97 -19.10
C ASN A 99 6.10 15.01 -18.13
N GLU A 100 6.27 15.67 -16.99
CA GLU A 100 5.17 16.16 -16.13
C GLU A 100 5.76 17.11 -15.07
N ASP A 101 5.75 18.42 -15.35
CA ASP A 101 5.72 19.53 -14.37
C ASP A 101 5.89 20.89 -15.09
N SER A 102 4.78 21.51 -15.49
CA SER A 102 4.77 22.83 -16.15
C SER A 102 3.95 23.87 -15.38
N ALA A 103 4.32 24.17 -14.12
CA ALA A 103 3.72 25.27 -13.37
C ALA A 103 4.56 25.79 -12.16
N MET A 104 5.61 26.58 -12.40
CA MET A 104 5.99 27.65 -11.47
C MET A 104 6.83 28.75 -12.13
N GLN A 105 6.40 30.00 -12.00
CA GLN A 105 7.14 31.19 -12.47
C GLN A 105 7.97 31.84 -11.34
N PRO A 106 8.94 32.72 -11.67
CA PRO A 106 9.97 33.18 -10.75
C PRO A 106 9.99 34.69 -10.47
N VAL A 107 10.55 35.09 -9.32
CA VAL A 107 10.77 36.50 -8.96
C VAL A 107 12.25 36.75 -8.69
N VAL A 108 12.86 37.63 -9.48
CA VAL A 108 14.32 37.88 -9.54
C VAL A 108 14.81 38.92 -8.51
N GLY A 109 16.00 38.70 -7.94
CA GLY A 109 16.78 39.66 -7.14
C GLY A 109 18.29 39.41 -7.26
N GLN A 110 19.10 40.47 -7.28
CA GLN A 110 20.45 40.49 -7.89
C GLN A 110 21.65 39.98 -7.04
N CYS A 111 22.74 39.61 -7.75
CA CYS A 111 24.18 39.54 -7.37
C CYS A 111 24.70 38.29 -6.62
N PRO A 112 26.00 37.89 -6.72
CA PRO A 112 27.04 38.10 -7.74
C PRO A 112 27.59 36.78 -8.37
N ASP A 113 28.64 36.90 -9.20
CA ASP A 113 29.32 35.88 -10.01
C ASP A 113 30.01 34.74 -9.21
N TYR A 114 29.77 33.46 -9.58
CA TYR A 114 30.39 32.26 -8.96
C TYR A 114 30.63 31.10 -9.94
N SER A 115 31.90 30.79 -10.22
CA SER A 115 32.33 29.83 -11.24
C SER A 115 32.89 28.50 -10.71
N ASN A 116 32.46 28.03 -9.53
CA ASN A 116 33.00 26.82 -8.87
C ASN A 116 31.89 25.89 -8.31
N GLY A 117 31.56 24.82 -9.04
CA GLY A 117 30.50 23.86 -8.66
C GLY A 117 30.74 23.06 -7.36
N ARG A 118 31.96 23.05 -6.80
CA ARG A 118 32.24 22.35 -5.52
C ARG A 118 31.55 22.97 -4.30
N ALA A 119 31.24 24.27 -4.32
CA ALA A 119 30.61 24.93 -3.17
C ALA A 119 29.16 24.46 -2.96
N ASP A 120 28.46 24.11 -4.04
CA ASP A 120 27.05 23.74 -4.05
C ASP A 120 26.80 22.39 -3.35
N ILE A 121 27.72 21.44 -3.47
CA ILE A 121 27.59 20.10 -2.86
C ILE A 121 27.75 20.18 -1.34
N HIS A 122 28.72 20.93 -0.82
CA HIS A 122 28.87 21.15 0.61
C HIS A 122 27.70 21.96 1.21
N ALA A 123 27.08 22.84 0.43
CA ALA A 123 25.87 23.55 0.81
C ALA A 123 24.64 22.62 0.79
N THR A 124 24.49 21.78 -0.22
CA THR A 124 23.40 20.80 -0.37
C THR A 124 23.46 19.72 0.71
N MET A 125 24.64 19.20 1.03
CA MET A 125 24.80 18.23 2.12
C MET A 125 24.53 18.86 3.50
N ARG A 126 24.88 20.15 3.71
CA ARG A 126 24.50 20.91 4.92
C ARG A 126 22.98 21.16 4.99
N ALA A 127 22.37 21.66 3.92
CA ALA A 127 20.94 21.96 3.84
C ALA A 127 20.04 20.72 3.97
N ARG A 128 20.59 19.52 3.80
CA ARG A 128 19.92 18.23 4.02
C ARG A 128 20.24 17.58 5.38
N GLY A 129 20.98 18.24 6.27
CA GLY A 129 21.36 17.71 7.59
C GLY A 129 22.35 16.53 7.55
N LEU A 130 23.05 16.31 6.43
CA LEU A 130 24.00 15.21 6.27
C LEU A 130 25.37 15.50 6.91
N LEU A 131 25.65 16.75 7.29
CA LEU A 131 26.95 17.20 7.80
C LEU A 131 26.94 17.65 9.26
N ASP A 132 25.82 17.51 9.99
CA ASP A 132 25.76 17.78 11.42
C ASP A 132 25.80 16.47 12.23
N GLY A 133 26.58 16.45 13.31
CA GLY A 133 26.79 15.27 14.15
C GLY A 133 25.53 14.82 14.91
N SER A 134 24.60 15.76 15.12
CA SER A 134 23.25 15.59 15.65
C SER A 134 22.29 14.97 14.63
N ASP A 135 22.09 15.65 13.49
CA ASP A 135 21.06 15.33 12.49
C ASP A 135 21.42 14.18 11.53
N ALA A 136 22.71 13.84 11.38
CA ALA A 136 23.16 12.67 10.61
C ALA A 136 22.63 11.33 11.16
N TRP A 137 22.07 11.32 12.37
CA TRP A 137 21.39 10.17 13.00
C TRP A 137 19.90 10.42 13.23
N ASN A 138 19.49 11.69 13.30
CA ASN A 138 18.13 12.16 13.52
C ASN A 138 17.36 12.42 12.20
N HIS A 139 17.54 11.57 11.17
CA HIS A 139 16.86 11.66 9.87
C HIS A 139 15.32 11.54 9.96
N ASN A 140 14.65 12.62 10.38
CA ASN A 140 13.22 12.71 10.63
C ASN A 140 12.36 12.89 9.35
N SER A 141 12.98 12.94 8.17
CA SER A 141 12.34 13.22 6.88
C SER A 141 12.28 12.03 5.91
N ILE A 142 12.93 10.89 6.20
CA ILE A 142 13.16 9.80 5.23
C ILE A 142 12.24 8.58 5.49
N LEU A 143 10.93 8.83 5.49
CA LEU A 143 9.90 7.78 5.33
C LEU A 143 9.06 7.94 4.06
N ASP A 144 9.24 9.04 3.34
CA ASP A 144 8.48 9.35 2.13
C ASP A 144 9.21 8.86 0.87
N LEU A 145 8.45 8.28 -0.06
CA LEU A 145 8.95 7.86 -1.37
C LEU A 145 9.34 9.07 -2.21
N ASP A 146 8.69 10.22 -2.01
CA ASP A 146 8.96 11.46 -2.72
C ASP A 146 10.34 12.03 -2.37
N SER A 147 10.69 12.04 -1.08
CA SER A 147 12.04 12.38 -0.60
C SER A 147 13.09 11.44 -1.20
N ALA A 148 12.81 10.13 -1.23
CA ALA A 148 13.71 9.13 -1.79
C ALA A 148 13.88 9.30 -3.32
N SER A 149 12.81 9.63 -4.04
CA SER A 149 12.80 9.95 -5.47
C SER A 149 13.63 11.21 -5.78
N ALA A 150 13.52 12.25 -4.95
CA ALA A 150 14.36 13.44 -5.05
C ALA A 150 15.86 13.13 -4.88
N HIS A 151 16.22 12.26 -3.92
CA HIS A 151 17.60 11.79 -3.77
C HIS A 151 18.10 11.01 -5.00
N PHE A 152 17.26 10.17 -5.61
CA PHE A 152 17.62 9.46 -6.84
C PHE A 152 17.85 10.40 -8.04
N LYS A 153 16.97 11.39 -8.24
CA LYS A 153 17.13 12.42 -9.27
C LYS A 153 18.46 13.16 -9.10
N GLU A 154 18.79 13.58 -7.88
CA GLU A 154 20.04 14.29 -7.59
C GLU A 154 21.29 13.41 -7.75
N GLY A 155 21.27 12.16 -7.24
CA GLY A 155 22.38 11.23 -7.43
C GLY A 155 22.64 10.88 -8.90
N THR A 156 21.58 10.82 -9.72
CA THR A 156 21.69 10.61 -11.18
C THR A 156 22.29 11.84 -11.86
N LYS A 157 21.83 13.05 -11.51
CA LYS A 157 22.40 14.32 -11.98
C LYS A 157 23.89 14.43 -11.66
N MET A 158 24.30 14.18 -10.41
CA MET A 158 25.70 14.16 -9.98
C MET A 158 26.56 13.20 -10.81
N LEU A 159 26.07 11.99 -11.10
CA LEU A 159 26.78 11.04 -11.97
C LEU A 159 26.92 11.56 -13.40
N MET A 160 25.86 12.12 -13.99
CA MET A 160 25.91 12.68 -15.35
C MET A 160 26.89 13.85 -15.45
N GLU A 161 26.90 14.77 -14.47
CA GLU A 161 27.84 15.91 -14.43
C GLU A 161 29.31 15.46 -14.37
N ILE A 162 29.62 14.37 -13.68
CA ILE A 162 31.00 13.84 -13.60
C ILE A 162 31.41 13.13 -14.89
N ILE A 163 30.47 12.42 -15.52
CA ILE A 163 30.68 11.76 -16.82
C ILE A 163 30.92 12.80 -17.92
N THR A 164 30.16 13.89 -17.94
CA THR A 164 30.28 14.95 -18.96
C THR A 164 31.48 15.87 -18.73
N SER A 165 31.83 16.18 -17.46
CA SER A 165 32.98 17.04 -17.13
C SER A 165 34.34 16.33 -17.17
N GLY A 166 34.37 14.99 -17.20
CA GLY A 166 35.61 14.22 -17.17
C GLY A 166 36.39 14.33 -15.85
N ALA A 167 35.73 14.73 -14.76
CA ALA A 167 36.34 15.03 -13.45
C ALA A 167 36.81 13.77 -12.68
N ALA A 168 37.82 13.08 -13.21
CA ALA A 168 38.44 11.91 -12.61
C ALA A 168 39.23 12.27 -11.33
N GLY A 169 38.53 12.26 -10.19
CA GLY A 169 39.14 12.45 -8.87
C GLY A 169 38.20 12.89 -7.74
N ASP A 170 36.95 13.25 -8.05
CA ASP A 170 35.99 13.76 -7.05
C ASP A 170 35.20 12.63 -6.34
N TYR A 171 35.96 11.79 -5.61
CA TYR A 171 35.43 10.61 -4.92
C TYR A 171 34.21 10.86 -4.02
N PRO A 172 34.11 11.96 -3.24
CA PRO A 172 32.94 12.22 -2.41
C PRO A 172 31.64 12.32 -3.21
N ILE A 173 31.67 12.87 -4.43
CA ILE A 173 30.46 13.07 -5.24
C ILE A 173 29.95 11.73 -5.78
N ILE A 174 30.81 10.90 -6.36
CA ILE A 174 30.41 9.58 -6.89
C ILE A 174 29.92 8.66 -5.76
N ILE A 175 30.56 8.69 -4.59
CA ILE A 175 30.14 7.87 -3.45
C ILE A 175 28.81 8.40 -2.87
N SER A 176 28.57 9.72 -2.88
CA SER A 176 27.26 10.31 -2.54
C SER A 176 26.15 9.89 -3.51
N ALA A 177 26.45 9.85 -4.81
CA ALA A 177 25.50 9.37 -5.81
C ALA A 177 25.12 7.89 -5.61
N PHE A 178 26.10 7.01 -5.36
CA PHE A 178 25.80 5.62 -4.98
C PHE A 178 24.98 5.54 -3.68
N TYR A 179 25.28 6.38 -2.69
CA TYR A 179 24.54 6.42 -1.43
C TYR A 179 23.07 6.83 -1.62
N PHE A 180 22.81 7.87 -2.42
CA PHE A 180 21.45 8.28 -2.75
C PHE A 180 20.69 7.25 -3.59
N MET A 181 21.35 6.57 -4.53
CA MET A 181 20.76 5.44 -5.25
C MET A 181 20.41 4.28 -4.30
N TYR A 182 21.28 3.97 -3.34
CA TYR A 182 20.97 3.00 -2.28
C TYR A 182 19.75 3.46 -1.47
N LEU A 183 19.75 4.69 -0.94
CA LEU A 183 18.62 5.23 -0.18
C LEU A 183 17.30 5.19 -0.96
N TYR A 184 17.32 5.34 -2.29
CA TYR A 184 16.10 5.21 -3.10
C TYR A 184 15.66 3.76 -3.29
N LEU A 185 16.55 2.89 -3.75
CA LEU A 185 16.23 1.48 -3.97
C LEU A 185 15.82 0.79 -2.65
N THR A 186 16.47 1.11 -1.54
CA THR A 186 16.13 0.58 -0.21
C THR A 186 14.83 1.14 0.37
N ARG A 187 14.16 2.11 -0.27
CA ARG A 187 12.87 2.67 0.16
C ARG A 187 11.67 2.21 -0.67
N ARG A 188 11.90 1.62 -1.86
CA ARG A 188 10.82 1.08 -2.71
C ARG A 188 10.04 -0.05 -1.98
N VAL A 189 8.72 -0.10 -2.21
CA VAL A 189 7.84 -1.19 -1.71
C VAL A 189 8.24 -2.53 -2.32
N TYR A 190 8.57 -2.52 -3.61
CA TYR A 190 9.16 -3.63 -4.35
C TYR A 190 10.58 -3.24 -4.74
N MET A 191 11.55 -4.06 -4.34
CA MET A 191 12.94 -3.93 -4.73
C MET A 191 13.23 -4.94 -5.84
N ASP A 192 14.02 -4.59 -6.85
CA ASP A 192 14.61 -5.58 -7.75
C ASP A 192 15.97 -6.03 -7.18
N ARG A 193 16.11 -7.33 -6.97
CA ARG A 193 17.34 -7.96 -6.47
C ARG A 193 18.52 -7.70 -7.40
N LEU A 194 18.30 -7.76 -8.72
CA LEU A 194 19.34 -7.58 -9.73
C LEU A 194 19.79 -6.12 -9.83
N GLU A 195 18.89 -5.15 -9.63
CA GLU A 195 19.25 -3.73 -9.52
C GLU A 195 20.19 -3.50 -8.33
N ILE A 196 19.86 -4.03 -7.16
CA ILE A 196 20.67 -3.87 -5.93
C ILE A 196 22.01 -4.60 -6.03
N GLU A 197 22.03 -5.84 -6.55
CA GLU A 197 23.28 -6.59 -6.78
C GLU A 197 24.20 -5.83 -7.76
N ARG A 198 23.66 -5.26 -8.85
CA ARG A 198 24.42 -4.42 -9.80
C ARG A 198 24.93 -3.14 -9.16
N LEU A 199 24.11 -2.44 -8.37
CA LEU A 199 24.53 -1.22 -7.67
C LEU A 199 25.64 -1.51 -6.65
N SER A 200 25.50 -2.59 -5.87
CA SER A 200 26.52 -3.05 -4.91
C SER A 200 27.84 -3.37 -5.63
N CYS A 201 27.80 -4.19 -6.68
CA CYS A 201 28.99 -4.50 -7.49
C CYS A 201 29.64 -3.25 -8.08
N THR A 202 28.86 -2.31 -8.61
CA THR A 202 29.38 -1.07 -9.24
C THR A 202 30.05 -0.15 -8.21
N ALA A 203 29.44 0.00 -7.03
CA ALA A 203 30.02 0.76 -5.92
C ALA A 203 31.32 0.11 -5.40
N ILE A 204 31.35 -1.23 -5.26
CA ILE A 204 32.57 -1.98 -4.87
C ILE A 204 33.67 -1.77 -5.90
N ASP A 205 33.37 -1.94 -7.18
CA ASP A 205 34.32 -1.79 -8.29
C ASP A 205 34.92 -0.38 -8.35
N TYR A 206 34.10 0.64 -8.06
CA TYR A 206 34.55 2.02 -7.96
C TYR A 206 35.47 2.22 -6.75
N ILE A 207 35.03 1.83 -5.53
CA ILE A 207 35.81 1.96 -4.30
C ILE A 207 37.13 1.15 -4.38
N GLU A 208 37.17 0.05 -5.14
CA GLU A 208 38.41 -0.72 -5.42
C GLU A 208 39.41 0.01 -6.31
N LYS A 209 38.93 0.86 -7.23
CA LYS A 209 39.76 1.67 -8.14
C LYS A 209 40.23 2.98 -7.49
N CYS A 210 39.56 3.42 -6.43
CA CYS A 210 39.91 4.63 -5.68
C CYS A 210 41.14 4.42 -4.78
N SER A 211 42.23 5.11 -5.09
CA SER A 211 43.36 5.29 -4.17
C SER A 211 43.12 6.54 -3.34
N PHE A 212 42.71 6.36 -2.08
CA PHE A 212 42.57 7.45 -1.11
C PHE A 212 43.95 7.84 -0.56
N ASP A 213 44.19 9.14 -0.35
CA ASP A 213 45.51 9.64 0.00
C ASP A 213 45.99 9.10 1.36
N GLY A 214 47.20 8.54 1.38
CA GLY A 214 47.78 7.82 2.52
C GLY A 214 47.16 6.44 2.82
N LEU A 215 45.97 6.14 2.29
CA LEU A 215 45.23 4.88 2.49
C LEU A 215 45.65 3.78 1.51
N GLY A 216 45.89 4.14 0.25
CA GLY A 216 45.98 3.22 -0.89
C GLY A 216 44.61 2.67 -1.29
N ASN A 217 44.55 1.69 -2.19
CA ASN A 217 43.29 1.03 -2.52
C ASN A 217 42.74 0.30 -1.29
N ILE A 218 41.65 0.83 -0.72
CA ILE A 218 41.07 0.33 0.54
C ILE A 218 40.65 -1.14 0.43
N LEU A 219 40.18 -1.56 -0.75
CA LEU A 219 39.57 -2.88 -0.93
C LEU A 219 40.50 -3.92 -1.59
N SER A 220 41.56 -3.54 -2.31
CA SER A 220 42.44 -4.47 -3.05
C SER A 220 43.18 -5.47 -2.15
N PRO A 221 43.34 -6.75 -2.56
CA PRO A 221 44.10 -7.74 -1.78
C PRO A 221 45.60 -7.40 -1.78
N LYS A 222 46.25 -7.36 -0.60
CA LYS A 222 47.72 -7.34 -0.52
C LYS A 222 48.27 -8.61 -1.16
N ARG A 223 49.02 -8.49 -2.26
CA ARG A 223 49.89 -9.59 -2.72
C ARG A 223 51.00 -9.78 -1.69
N HIS A 224 51.13 -10.99 -1.16
CA HIS A 224 52.36 -11.41 -0.52
C HIS A 224 53.43 -11.61 -1.60
N SER A 225 54.40 -10.70 -1.66
CA SER A 225 55.68 -10.92 -2.34
C SER A 225 56.82 -10.45 -1.44
N ALA A 226 57.96 -11.13 -1.56
CA ALA A 226 59.15 -11.00 -0.72
C ALA A 226 59.77 -9.58 -0.73
N PRO A 227 60.61 -9.22 0.25
CA PRO A 227 61.24 -7.90 0.29
C PRO A 227 62.24 -7.75 -0.86
N SER A 228 61.97 -6.80 -1.76
CA SER A 228 62.94 -6.29 -2.71
C SER A 228 63.28 -4.85 -2.34
N ASP A 229 64.50 -4.64 -1.85
CA ASP A 229 65.06 -3.30 -1.61
C ASP A 229 65.18 -2.53 -2.93
N THR A 230 64.24 -1.61 -3.18
CA THR A 230 64.41 -0.43 -4.03
C THR A 230 63.30 0.56 -3.72
N LEU A 231 63.53 1.39 -2.70
CA LEU A 231 62.76 2.61 -2.45
C LEU A 231 63.14 3.66 -3.51
N GLU A 232 62.45 3.67 -4.65
CA GLU A 232 62.34 4.90 -5.43
C GLU A 232 61.47 5.88 -4.64
N CYS A 233 62.07 6.98 -4.18
CA CYS A 233 61.35 8.08 -3.56
C CYS A 233 60.37 8.69 -4.57
N ARG A 234 59.08 8.39 -4.42
CA ARG A 234 58.04 9.35 -4.77
C ARG A 234 57.85 10.28 -3.57
N ASP A 235 57.85 11.58 -3.84
CA ASP A 235 57.71 12.61 -2.82
C ASP A 235 56.45 12.41 -1.98
N LEU A 236 56.65 12.06 -0.70
CA LEU A 236 55.60 12.15 0.31
C LEU A 236 55.57 13.58 0.86
N SER A 237 55.16 14.53 0.01
CA SER A 237 54.57 15.76 0.51
C SER A 237 53.35 15.40 1.37
N ALA A 238 53.21 16.00 2.55
CA ALA A 238 52.01 15.81 3.37
C ALA A 238 50.76 16.15 2.54
N PRO A 239 49.69 15.33 2.60
CA PRO A 239 48.52 15.53 1.75
C PRO A 239 47.91 16.91 2.00
N THR A 240 47.50 17.59 0.92
CA THR A 240 46.92 18.94 1.01
C THR A 240 45.68 18.93 1.90
N THR A 241 45.27 20.10 2.39
CA THR A 241 44.05 20.20 3.20
C THR A 241 42.84 19.70 2.43
N GLU A 242 42.70 20.07 1.16
CA GLU A 242 41.63 19.60 0.26
C GLU A 242 41.61 18.06 0.09
N GLN A 243 42.79 17.43 -0.12
CA GLN A 243 42.90 15.96 -0.18
C GLN A 243 42.45 15.27 1.11
N ARG A 244 42.74 15.87 2.27
CA ARG A 244 42.30 15.37 3.58
C ARG A 244 40.80 15.53 3.78
N CYS A 245 40.21 16.68 3.40
CA CYS A 245 38.76 16.93 3.43
C CYS A 245 37.99 15.92 2.56
N ASN A 246 38.44 15.69 1.32
CA ASN A 246 37.82 14.75 0.39
C ASN A 246 37.95 13.30 0.87
N SER A 247 39.13 12.92 1.41
CA SER A 247 39.35 11.55 1.92
C SER A 247 38.52 11.25 3.17
N SER A 248 38.35 12.21 4.08
CA SER A 248 37.51 12.04 5.29
C SER A 248 36.02 11.99 4.95
N MET A 249 35.56 12.83 4.01
CA MET A 249 34.18 12.81 3.51
C MET A 249 33.84 11.48 2.83
N ALA A 250 34.69 11.03 1.92
CA ALA A 250 34.50 9.75 1.24
C ALA A 250 34.52 8.56 2.21
N ALA A 251 35.39 8.56 3.23
CA ALA A 251 35.39 7.53 4.27
C ALA A 251 34.08 7.50 5.07
N ARG A 252 33.49 8.67 5.40
CA ARG A 252 32.18 8.77 6.06
C ARG A 252 31.06 8.21 5.18
N LEU A 253 31.01 8.58 3.91
CA LEU A 253 30.03 8.09 2.94
C LEU A 253 30.13 6.57 2.70
N ILE A 254 31.35 6.02 2.65
CA ILE A 254 31.58 4.55 2.57
C ILE A 254 31.03 3.84 3.82
N ILE A 255 31.13 4.42 5.01
CA ILE A 255 30.56 3.84 6.24
C ILE A 255 29.03 3.83 6.20
N TRP A 256 28.38 4.85 5.61
CA TRP A 256 26.93 4.84 5.43
C TRP A 256 26.48 3.82 4.37
N LEU A 257 27.17 3.75 3.22
CA LEU A 257 26.92 2.71 2.20
C LEU A 257 27.09 1.30 2.77
N TYR A 258 28.17 1.05 3.53
CA TYR A 258 28.40 -0.18 4.27
C TYR A 258 27.23 -0.53 5.21
N SER A 259 26.65 0.47 5.85
CA SER A 259 25.49 0.26 6.72
C SER A 259 24.23 -0.10 5.93
N GLU A 260 23.88 0.65 4.89
CA GLU A 260 22.64 0.39 4.12
C GLU A 260 22.73 -0.96 3.38
N ASP A 261 23.91 -1.32 2.86
CA ASP A 261 24.20 -2.61 2.25
C ASP A 261 24.10 -3.79 3.25
N SER A 262 24.52 -3.60 4.50
CA SER A 262 24.37 -4.61 5.56
C SER A 262 22.92 -4.81 5.99
N PHE A 263 22.14 -3.71 6.10
CA PHE A 263 20.72 -3.80 6.45
C PHE A 263 19.88 -4.45 5.35
N ILE A 264 20.11 -4.12 4.08
CA ILE A 264 19.35 -4.72 2.97
C ILE A 264 19.68 -6.22 2.77
N GLY A 265 20.88 -6.68 3.14
CA GLY A 265 21.25 -8.11 3.16
C GLY A 265 20.32 -8.98 4.01
N PHE A 266 19.62 -8.40 5.00
CA PHE A 266 18.56 -9.07 5.77
C PHE A 266 17.42 -9.55 4.86
N HIS A 267 17.04 -8.72 3.88
CA HIS A 267 16.05 -8.97 2.83
C HIS A 267 16.56 -9.83 1.66
N GLY A 268 17.75 -10.45 1.80
CA GLY A 268 18.26 -11.43 0.82
C GLY A 268 18.73 -10.84 -0.51
N CYS A 269 19.05 -9.54 -0.54
CA CYS A 269 19.65 -8.83 -1.68
C CYS A 269 20.71 -7.85 -1.15
N GLY A 270 21.75 -7.57 -1.95
CA GLY A 270 22.91 -6.80 -1.49
C GLY A 270 23.72 -7.50 -0.39
N GLY A 271 24.55 -6.73 0.32
CA GLY A 271 25.44 -7.23 1.37
C GLY A 271 26.86 -7.55 0.91
N ASP A 272 27.17 -7.39 -0.39
CA ASP A 272 28.50 -7.69 -0.96
C ASP A 272 29.57 -6.67 -0.57
N LEU A 273 29.21 -5.38 -0.47
CA LEU A 273 30.12 -4.33 0.01
C LEU A 273 30.46 -4.59 1.48
N SER A 274 29.44 -4.96 2.26
CA SER A 274 29.58 -5.38 3.66
C SER A 274 30.48 -6.59 3.81
N LYS A 275 30.29 -7.61 2.97
CA LYS A 275 31.11 -8.83 2.89
C LYS A 275 32.55 -8.56 2.46
N ARG A 276 32.79 -7.54 1.63
CA ARG A 276 34.12 -7.14 1.18
C ARG A 276 34.89 -6.38 2.27
N LEU A 277 34.22 -5.49 3.00
CA LEU A 277 34.80 -4.70 4.09
C LEU A 277 35.06 -5.54 5.35
N SER A 278 34.07 -6.32 5.82
CA SER A 278 34.18 -7.11 7.05
C SER A 278 35.25 -8.20 7.02
N LYS A 279 35.70 -8.63 5.82
CA LYS A 279 36.80 -9.61 5.66
C LYS A 279 38.18 -9.15 6.16
N ASN A 280 38.36 -7.85 6.46
CA ASN A 280 39.62 -7.32 6.99
C ASN A 280 39.31 -6.22 8.04
N PRO A 281 39.16 -6.57 9.34
CA PRO A 281 38.75 -5.62 10.39
C PRO A 281 39.57 -4.32 10.44
N GLY A 282 40.90 -4.42 10.32
CA GLY A 282 41.81 -3.25 10.29
C GLY A 282 41.63 -2.30 9.10
N ARG A 283 40.75 -2.59 8.13
CA ARG A 283 40.29 -1.61 7.12
C ARG A 283 39.15 -0.76 7.65
N LEU A 284 38.22 -1.38 8.37
CA LEU A 284 37.07 -0.69 8.95
C LEU A 284 37.54 0.25 10.07
N ASP A 285 38.46 -0.19 10.93
CA ASP A 285 39.10 0.66 11.95
C ASP A 285 39.76 1.90 11.31
N ARG A 286 40.41 1.72 10.15
CA ARG A 286 41.11 2.79 9.43
C ARG A 286 40.15 3.74 8.70
N LEU A 287 39.06 3.21 8.15
CA LEU A 287 37.95 4.03 7.62
C LEU A 287 37.33 4.88 8.73
N ARG A 288 37.09 4.30 9.92
CA ARG A 288 36.56 5.04 11.08
C ARG A 288 37.49 6.17 11.50
N GLN A 289 38.79 5.89 11.67
CA GLN A 289 39.82 6.89 12.02
C GLN A 289 39.91 8.05 11.02
N ILE A 290 39.56 7.83 9.75
CA ILE A 290 39.62 8.88 8.72
C ILE A 290 38.26 9.58 8.57
N SER A 291 37.16 8.90 8.89
CA SER A 291 35.82 9.50 8.96
C SER A 291 35.57 10.38 10.19
N SER A 292 36.30 10.16 11.30
CA SER A 292 36.10 10.92 12.56
C SER A 292 36.28 12.42 12.34
N ASP A 293 37.27 12.78 11.55
CA ASP A 293 37.68 14.16 11.32
C ASP A 293 36.87 14.80 10.16
N ALA A 294 35.90 14.08 9.59
CA ALA A 294 35.16 14.53 8.41
C ALA A 294 34.37 15.82 8.63
N LEU A 295 33.78 16.02 9.82
CA LEU A 295 33.00 17.22 10.11
C LEU A 295 33.94 18.42 10.31
N SER A 296 34.85 18.35 11.28
CA SER A 296 35.81 19.43 11.57
C SER A 296 36.67 19.83 10.37
N LEU A 297 37.16 18.88 9.55
CA LEU A 297 37.94 19.19 8.35
C LEU A 297 37.14 19.86 7.23
N ASN A 298 35.83 19.57 7.10
CA ASN A 298 35.00 20.15 6.04
C ASN A 298 34.21 21.39 6.50
N TRP A 299 34.21 21.68 7.80
CA TRP A 299 33.65 22.90 8.37
C TRP A 299 34.65 24.06 8.42
N GLY A 300 35.94 23.77 8.62
CA GLY A 300 37.02 24.76 8.61
C GLY A 300 37.27 25.42 9.97
N GLU A 301 37.86 26.63 9.96
CA GLU A 301 38.25 27.34 11.19
C GLU A 301 37.05 27.82 12.05
N ASP A 302 35.85 27.87 11.47
CA ASP A 302 34.60 28.26 12.13
C ASP A 302 33.84 27.09 12.79
N TYR A 303 34.48 25.94 13.03
CA TYR A 303 33.82 24.78 13.66
C TYR A 303 33.54 25.04 15.16
N PRO A 304 32.28 24.98 15.65
CA PRO A 304 31.96 25.38 17.02
C PRO A 304 32.59 24.47 18.08
N ALA A 305 33.05 25.07 19.19
CA ALA A 305 33.72 24.33 20.27
C ALA A 305 32.77 23.44 21.09
N ASP A 306 31.49 23.79 21.10
CA ASP A 306 30.38 22.96 21.59
C ASP A 306 30.13 21.76 20.66
N GLU A 307 30.18 21.93 19.34
CA GLU A 307 30.08 20.81 18.39
C GLU A 307 31.25 19.82 18.51
N VAL A 308 32.48 20.31 18.74
CA VAL A 308 33.63 19.43 19.08
C VAL A 308 33.33 18.55 20.31
N LEU A 309 32.67 19.10 21.34
CA LEU A 309 32.26 18.34 22.52
C LEU A 309 31.10 17.39 22.23
N VAL A 310 30.15 17.77 21.36
CA VAL A 310 29.06 16.90 20.87
C VAL A 310 29.63 15.70 20.12
N ASP A 311 30.59 15.89 19.21
CA ASP A 311 31.24 14.83 18.43
C ASP A 311 32.00 13.84 19.33
N ILE A 312 32.82 14.32 20.26
CA ILE A 312 33.55 13.48 21.24
C ILE A 312 32.58 12.62 22.07
N ASN A 313 31.43 13.18 22.41
CA ASN A 313 30.40 12.52 23.20
C ASN A 313 29.59 11.49 22.38
N HIS A 314 29.26 11.81 21.13
CA HIS A 314 28.54 10.90 20.22
C HIS A 314 29.40 9.80 19.62
N PHE A 315 30.74 9.93 19.68
CA PHE A 315 31.68 8.94 19.18
C PHE A 315 31.36 7.51 19.65
N HIS A 316 31.12 7.29 20.95
CA HIS A 316 30.92 5.94 21.51
C HIS A 316 29.62 5.24 21.02
N PRO A 317 28.43 5.88 21.02
CA PRO A 317 27.25 5.30 20.37
C PRO A 317 27.43 4.99 18.88
N ILE A 318 28.10 5.87 18.14
CA ILE A 318 28.35 5.68 16.70
C ILE A 318 29.26 4.47 16.46
N ASP A 319 30.35 4.37 17.22
CA ASP A 319 31.32 3.28 17.11
C ASP A 319 30.67 1.92 17.46
N MET A 320 29.77 1.91 18.46
CA MET A 320 28.94 0.75 18.80
C MET A 320 28.02 0.34 17.65
N LEU A 321 27.38 1.29 16.96
CA LEU A 321 26.54 1.00 15.79
C LEU A 321 27.35 0.36 14.65
N ILE A 322 28.55 0.84 14.36
CA ILE A 322 29.38 0.26 13.26
C ILE A 322 29.88 -1.15 13.63
N ASP A 323 30.27 -1.39 14.89
CA ASP A 323 30.55 -2.75 15.38
C ASP A 323 29.34 -3.67 15.23
N MET A 324 28.14 -3.17 15.52
CA MET A 324 26.90 -3.94 15.41
C MET A 324 26.42 -4.17 13.97
N ILE A 325 26.68 -3.24 13.05
CA ILE A 325 26.46 -3.44 11.59
C ILE A 325 27.34 -4.59 11.08
N THR A 326 28.57 -4.70 11.61
CA THR A 326 29.48 -5.81 11.35
C THR A 326 28.91 -7.12 11.89
N LEU A 327 28.42 -7.10 13.14
CA LEU A 327 27.79 -8.25 13.81
C LEU A 327 26.51 -8.72 13.09
N HIS A 328 25.68 -7.79 12.63
CA HIS A 328 24.47 -8.04 11.84
C HIS A 328 24.81 -8.79 10.55
N HIS A 329 25.83 -8.33 9.83
CA HIS A 329 26.33 -8.99 8.63
C HIS A 329 26.85 -10.41 8.92
N GLU A 330 27.63 -10.61 10.00
CA GLU A 330 28.10 -11.95 10.39
C GLU A 330 26.94 -12.90 10.75
N ILE A 331 25.88 -12.41 11.41
CA ILE A 331 24.67 -13.20 11.71
C ILE A 331 23.93 -13.58 10.41
N ILE A 332 23.80 -12.67 9.45
CA ILE A 332 23.16 -12.93 8.15
C ILE A 332 23.95 -13.98 7.34
N GLU A 333 25.27 -13.82 7.20
CA GLU A 333 26.09 -14.73 6.41
C GLU A 333 26.14 -16.15 6.99
N ARG A 334 26.17 -16.28 8.32
CA ARG A 334 26.11 -17.61 8.97
C ARG A 334 24.74 -18.27 8.78
N ASN A 335 23.67 -17.47 8.70
CA ASN A 335 22.32 -17.95 8.34
C ASN A 335 22.16 -18.24 6.83
N ASN A 336 23.04 -17.73 5.96
CA ASN A 336 23.16 -18.16 4.55
C ASN A 336 23.92 -19.49 4.43
N ALA A 337 24.98 -19.70 5.22
CA ALA A 337 25.92 -20.82 5.12
C ALA A 337 25.41 -22.17 5.67
N TYR A 338 24.09 -22.41 5.65
CA TYR A 338 23.40 -23.50 6.35
C TYR A 338 23.61 -24.92 5.78
N MET A 339 24.72 -25.17 5.07
CA MET A 339 25.07 -26.46 4.43
C MET A 339 26.45 -27.00 4.81
N GLU A 340 27.44 -26.16 5.18
CA GLU A 340 28.83 -26.62 5.39
C GLU A 340 29.56 -25.86 6.52
N MET A 341 29.62 -26.44 7.73
CA MET A 341 30.75 -26.42 8.72
C MET A 341 30.28 -26.86 10.12
N SER A 342 31.21 -27.24 11.00
CA SER A 342 30.93 -27.67 12.38
C SER A 342 30.50 -26.51 13.29
N PHE A 343 29.30 -26.61 13.83
CA PHE A 343 28.55 -25.54 14.52
C PHE A 343 29.17 -25.01 15.83
N THR A 344 30.01 -25.82 16.50
CA THR A 344 30.31 -25.64 17.95
C THR A 344 31.35 -24.55 18.27
N GLU A 345 32.39 -24.39 17.46
CA GLU A 345 33.45 -23.40 17.73
C GLU A 345 33.03 -21.98 17.33
N ALA A 346 32.25 -21.87 16.25
CA ALA A 346 31.79 -20.58 15.72
C ALA A 346 30.73 -19.90 16.62
N SER A 347 29.91 -20.67 17.36
CA SER A 347 28.92 -20.09 18.28
C SER A 347 29.60 -19.32 19.41
N ASN A 348 30.57 -19.97 20.07
CA ASN A 348 31.34 -19.39 21.18
C ASN A 348 31.99 -18.05 20.80
N LYS A 349 32.41 -17.86 19.54
CA LYS A 349 32.94 -16.59 19.02
C LYS A 349 31.90 -15.46 19.13
N LEU A 350 30.70 -15.61 18.53
CA LEU A 350 29.68 -14.55 18.56
C LEU A 350 29.15 -14.28 19.97
N ASP A 351 28.96 -15.32 20.78
CA ASP A 351 28.52 -15.17 22.17
C ASP A 351 29.56 -14.36 23.01
N SER A 352 30.86 -14.56 22.75
CA SER A 352 31.93 -13.74 23.33
C SER A 352 31.99 -12.32 22.74
N GLU A 353 31.68 -12.13 21.46
CA GLU A 353 31.65 -10.80 20.82
C GLU A 353 30.55 -9.91 21.40
N PHE A 354 29.33 -10.42 21.62
CA PHE A 354 28.30 -9.69 22.36
C PHE A 354 28.79 -9.24 23.75
N SER A 355 29.50 -10.12 24.46
CA SER A 355 30.06 -9.83 25.79
C SER A 355 31.17 -8.78 25.74
N ILE A 356 32.02 -8.82 24.70
CA ILE A 356 33.08 -7.84 24.45
C ILE A 356 32.47 -6.46 24.15
N LEU A 357 31.40 -6.39 23.34
CA LEU A 357 30.71 -5.13 23.03
C LEU A 357 30.03 -4.52 24.25
N GLU A 358 29.38 -5.34 25.10
CA GLU A 358 28.77 -4.87 26.35
C GLU A 358 29.81 -4.28 27.33
N ILE A 359 31.02 -4.87 27.38
CA ILE A 359 32.14 -4.33 28.16
C ILE A 359 32.73 -3.06 27.52
N LYS A 360 33.02 -3.10 26.20
CA LYS A 360 33.63 -2.00 25.43
C LYS A 360 32.78 -0.73 25.49
N TYR A 361 31.46 -0.89 25.39
CA TYR A 361 30.49 0.21 25.35
C TYR A 361 29.68 0.37 26.64
N ALA A 362 30.18 -0.11 27.78
CA ALA A 362 29.49 -0.04 29.07
C ALA A 362 29.08 1.39 29.49
N SER A 363 29.73 2.43 28.96
CA SER A 363 29.31 3.84 29.08
C SER A 363 27.97 4.12 28.38
N VAL A 364 27.78 3.63 27.15
CA VAL A 364 26.55 3.74 26.35
C VAL A 364 25.39 3.04 27.07
N PHE A 365 25.62 1.83 27.60
CA PHE A 365 24.65 1.09 28.41
C PHE A 365 24.20 1.86 29.66
N ARG A 366 25.14 2.46 30.41
CA ARG A 366 24.80 3.31 31.56
C ARG A 366 24.03 4.58 31.15
N LEU A 367 24.37 5.17 30.00
CA LEU A 367 23.76 6.41 29.54
C LEU A 367 22.28 6.21 29.16
N ALA A 368 21.95 5.20 28.35
CA ALA A 368 20.56 4.91 28.00
C ALA A 368 19.71 4.44 29.18
N ALA A 369 20.32 3.71 30.13
CA ALA A 369 19.66 3.31 31.36
C ALA A 369 19.28 4.52 32.26
N SER A 370 20.03 5.62 32.18
CA SER A 370 19.76 6.86 32.92
C SER A 370 18.41 7.49 32.54
N THR A 371 17.84 8.33 33.40
CA THR A 371 16.55 9.00 33.18
C THR A 371 16.56 9.78 31.86
N PRO A 372 15.49 9.74 31.03
CA PRO A 372 15.48 10.49 29.79
C PRO A 372 15.61 11.98 30.06
N ASN A 373 16.51 12.64 29.33
CA ASN A 373 16.48 14.08 29.17
C ASN A 373 15.87 14.36 27.79
N GLU A 374 14.77 15.11 27.75
CA GLU A 374 13.98 15.31 26.53
C GLU A 374 14.80 16.02 25.43
N ASN A 375 15.83 16.79 25.79
CA ASN A 375 16.69 17.48 24.82
C ASN A 375 18.07 16.80 24.62
N SER A 376 18.23 15.53 24.99
CA SER A 376 19.51 14.82 24.91
C SER A 376 19.58 13.80 23.76
N GLU A 377 20.21 14.19 22.66
CA GLU A 377 20.44 13.33 21.50
C GLU A 377 21.40 12.17 21.79
N ILE A 378 22.45 12.42 22.59
CA ILE A 378 23.38 11.37 23.02
C ILE A 378 22.67 10.25 23.79
N TRP A 379 21.63 10.58 24.58
CA TRP A 379 20.78 9.60 25.25
C TRP A 379 19.92 8.82 24.23
N LEU A 380 19.33 9.53 23.25
CA LEU A 380 18.53 8.91 22.18
C LEU A 380 19.38 7.94 21.35
N ASN A 381 20.51 8.39 20.82
CA ASN A 381 21.47 7.60 20.05
C ASN A 381 22.01 6.39 20.82
N SER A 382 22.30 6.55 22.12
CA SER A 382 22.64 5.43 23.01
C SER A 382 21.49 4.43 23.16
N GLY A 383 20.26 4.93 23.30
CA GLY A 383 19.06 4.10 23.42
C GLY A 383 18.78 3.26 22.18
N ILE A 384 18.94 3.87 21.00
CA ILE A 384 18.79 3.23 19.69
C ILE A 384 19.84 2.12 19.52
N SER A 385 21.11 2.42 19.86
CA SER A 385 22.21 1.45 19.80
C SER A 385 21.93 0.21 20.65
N ILE A 386 21.34 0.35 21.84
CA ILE A 386 21.04 -0.80 22.71
C ILE A 386 19.79 -1.58 22.25
N ILE A 387 18.79 -0.90 21.69
CA ILE A 387 17.63 -1.55 21.08
C ILE A 387 18.05 -2.45 19.92
N ILE A 388 18.93 -1.97 19.04
CA ILE A 388 19.47 -2.77 17.94
C ILE A 388 20.37 -3.90 18.49
N PHE A 389 21.15 -3.66 19.55
CA PHE A 389 21.99 -4.69 20.18
C PHE A 389 21.16 -5.87 20.71
N HIS A 390 20.08 -5.59 21.44
CA HIS A 390 19.18 -6.63 21.92
C HIS A 390 18.39 -7.31 20.78
N ALA A 391 18.03 -6.59 19.72
CA ALA A 391 17.44 -7.20 18.53
C ALA A 391 18.42 -8.18 17.84
N LEU A 392 19.71 -7.84 17.77
CA LEU A 392 20.75 -8.75 17.26
C LEU A 392 20.95 -9.97 18.17
N GLN A 393 20.92 -9.81 19.49
CA GLN A 393 20.96 -10.94 20.44
C GLN A 393 19.79 -11.90 20.23
N ILE A 394 18.57 -11.37 20.05
CA ILE A 394 17.37 -12.17 19.75
C ILE A 394 17.53 -12.87 18.39
N CYS A 395 17.92 -12.14 17.34
CA CYS A 395 18.16 -12.72 16.01
C CYS A 395 19.18 -13.87 16.05
N TRP A 396 20.31 -13.68 16.73
CA TRP A 396 21.35 -14.67 16.88
C TRP A 396 20.85 -15.92 17.62
N ALA A 397 20.22 -15.76 18.79
CA ALA A 397 19.64 -16.86 19.55
C ALA A 397 18.58 -17.65 18.77
N ARG A 398 17.85 -16.98 17.86
CA ARG A 398 16.86 -17.60 16.96
C ARG A 398 17.45 -18.17 15.66
N CYS A 399 18.67 -17.77 15.29
CA CYS A 399 19.45 -18.44 14.24
C CYS A 399 20.10 -19.73 14.76
N THR A 400 20.56 -19.78 16.02
CA THR A 400 21.33 -20.93 16.53
C THR A 400 20.57 -21.90 17.43
N GLY A 401 19.61 -21.40 18.22
CA GLY A 401 18.94 -22.22 19.25
C GLY A 401 17.61 -22.81 18.79
N SER A 402 16.68 -21.97 18.31
CA SER A 402 15.33 -22.41 17.93
C SER A 402 14.54 -21.33 17.19
N SER A 403 13.47 -21.75 16.49
CA SER A 403 12.54 -20.85 15.78
C SER A 403 11.83 -19.85 16.71
N PHE A 404 11.46 -18.68 16.17
CA PHE A 404 10.61 -17.69 16.85
C PHE A 404 9.27 -18.31 17.24
N GLY A 405 8.72 -17.89 18.38
CA GLY A 405 7.51 -18.48 18.97
C GLY A 405 7.77 -19.69 19.87
N SER A 406 8.94 -20.33 19.78
CA SER A 406 9.35 -21.32 20.78
C SER A 406 9.69 -20.65 22.12
N ARG A 407 9.75 -21.42 23.20
CA ARG A 407 10.16 -20.92 24.53
C ARG A 407 11.53 -20.24 24.45
N ALA A 408 11.57 -18.95 24.78
CA ALA A 408 12.78 -18.15 24.80
C ALA A 408 13.76 -18.63 25.89
N SER A 409 15.05 -18.36 25.70
CA SER A 409 16.06 -18.57 26.75
C SER A 409 16.06 -17.37 27.71
N PRO A 410 16.47 -17.52 28.99
CA PRO A 410 16.50 -16.39 29.92
C PRO A 410 17.33 -15.17 29.45
N PRO A 411 18.45 -15.33 28.70
CA PRO A 411 19.09 -14.20 28.01
C PRO A 411 18.20 -13.52 26.95
N THR A 412 17.47 -14.29 26.14
CA THR A 412 16.57 -13.78 25.09
C THR A 412 15.39 -13.02 25.71
N GLU A 413 14.80 -13.55 26.79
CA GLU A 413 13.72 -12.89 27.55
C GLU A 413 14.18 -11.54 28.12
N ARG A 414 15.40 -11.46 28.67
CA ARG A 414 15.98 -10.20 29.15
C ARG A 414 16.26 -9.22 28.02
N ALA A 415 16.79 -9.68 26.88
CA ALA A 415 17.01 -8.84 25.71
C ALA A 415 15.70 -8.23 25.19
N LEU A 416 14.63 -9.04 25.09
CA LEU A 416 13.30 -8.57 24.70
C LEU A 416 12.75 -7.53 25.70
N ALA A 417 12.84 -7.80 27.01
CA ALA A 417 12.35 -6.88 28.04
C ALA A 417 13.09 -5.53 28.02
N SER A 418 14.43 -5.54 27.88
CA SER A 418 15.23 -4.33 27.75
C SER A 418 14.90 -3.55 26.48
N LEU A 419 14.74 -4.23 25.34
CA LEU A 419 14.36 -3.64 24.06
C LEU A 419 13.00 -2.94 24.17
N LEU A 420 11.95 -3.65 24.64
CA LEU A 420 10.60 -3.11 24.78
C LEU A 420 10.56 -1.89 25.71
N THR A 421 11.20 -2.00 26.88
CA THR A 421 11.26 -0.92 27.88
C THR A 421 11.90 0.34 27.30
N LEU A 422 13.03 0.19 26.60
CA LEU A 422 13.77 1.30 26.03
C LEU A 422 13.04 1.90 24.81
N ALA A 423 12.41 1.05 23.99
CA ALA A 423 11.58 1.49 22.87
C ALA A 423 10.37 2.31 23.32
N GLN A 424 9.67 1.88 24.38
CA GLN A 424 8.55 2.62 24.96
C GLN A 424 9.00 4.01 25.48
N ARG A 425 10.14 4.08 26.17
CA ARG A 425 10.74 5.33 26.67
C ARG A 425 11.21 6.29 25.56
N ILE A 426 11.55 5.77 24.39
CA ILE A 426 11.90 6.58 23.21
C ILE A 426 10.62 7.06 22.50
N CYS A 427 9.64 6.17 22.31
CA CYS A 427 8.35 6.46 21.69
C CYS A 427 7.40 7.33 22.52
N SER A 428 7.71 7.60 23.79
CA SER A 428 6.93 8.54 24.64
C SER A 428 7.33 10.00 24.44
N ARG A 429 8.35 10.29 23.62
CA ARG A 429 8.74 11.65 23.21
C ARG A 429 7.76 12.20 22.17
N SER A 430 7.61 13.52 22.08
CA SER A 430 6.60 14.24 21.29
C SER A 430 6.54 13.88 19.80
N SER A 431 7.65 13.38 19.24
CA SER A 431 7.66 12.62 17.98
C SER A 431 8.50 11.36 18.17
N PRO A 432 7.99 10.15 17.84
CA PRO A 432 8.82 8.94 17.83
C PRO A 432 9.84 9.01 16.67
N PRO A 433 11.01 8.36 16.78
CA PRO A 433 12.01 8.39 15.73
C PRO A 433 11.53 7.62 14.50
N LYS A 434 11.63 8.26 13.32
CA LYS A 434 11.07 7.75 12.06
C LYS A 434 12.03 6.86 11.26
N PHE A 435 13.31 6.80 11.59
CA PHE A 435 14.31 6.08 10.80
C PHE A 435 14.19 4.54 10.93
N GLU A 436 14.57 3.83 9.87
CA GLU A 436 14.24 2.41 9.70
C GLU A 436 14.93 1.46 10.67
N ARG A 437 16.16 1.77 11.12
CA ARG A 437 16.92 0.88 12.02
C ARG A 437 16.23 0.67 13.38
N PHE A 438 15.49 1.69 13.86
CA PHE A 438 14.63 1.57 15.04
C PHE A 438 13.44 0.66 14.75
N HIS A 439 12.75 0.87 13.63
CA HIS A 439 11.64 0.01 13.20
C HIS A 439 12.06 -1.45 12.96
N TRP A 440 13.27 -1.72 12.47
CA TRP A 440 13.80 -3.09 12.31
C TRP A 440 13.94 -3.81 13.66
N ALA A 441 14.42 -3.12 14.70
CA ALA A 441 14.49 -3.70 16.03
C ALA A 441 13.09 -3.94 16.65
N LEU A 442 12.14 -3.04 16.39
CA LEU A 442 10.71 -3.27 16.72
C LEU A 442 10.13 -4.46 15.96
N PHE A 443 10.48 -4.65 14.69
CA PHE A 443 10.07 -5.80 13.88
C PHE A 443 10.52 -7.12 14.51
N ILE A 444 11.79 -7.22 14.95
CA ILE A 444 12.30 -8.40 15.66
C ILE A 444 11.56 -8.62 16.99
N ALA A 445 11.35 -7.56 17.78
CA ALA A 445 10.61 -7.65 19.04
C ALA A 445 9.14 -8.09 18.83
N GLY A 446 8.49 -7.65 17.75
CA GLY A 446 7.11 -7.99 17.42
C GLY A 446 6.93 -9.45 17.01
N ILE A 447 7.93 -10.02 16.33
CA ILE A 447 7.95 -11.45 15.97
C ILE A 447 8.31 -12.31 17.18
N GLU A 448 9.21 -11.85 18.05
CA GLU A 448 9.59 -12.57 19.27
C GLU A 448 8.46 -12.58 20.30
N THR A 449 7.75 -11.46 20.49
CA THR A 449 6.72 -11.37 21.53
C THR A 449 5.48 -12.25 21.25
N ASN A 450 4.98 -12.83 22.34
CA ASN A 450 3.71 -13.55 22.41
C ASN A 450 2.65 -12.76 23.22
N ASP A 451 3.01 -11.58 23.73
CA ASP A 451 2.09 -10.65 24.36
C ASP A 451 1.37 -9.82 23.29
N LEU A 452 0.03 -9.88 23.28
CA LEU A 452 -0.81 -9.22 22.29
C LEU A 452 -0.78 -7.69 22.41
N LEU A 453 -0.68 -7.14 23.63
CA LEU A 453 -0.62 -5.69 23.87
C LEU A 453 0.70 -5.13 23.36
N HIS A 454 1.81 -5.82 23.65
CA HIS A 454 3.12 -5.44 23.10
C HIS A 454 3.17 -5.60 21.57
N ARG A 455 2.53 -6.63 21.00
CA ARG A 455 2.43 -6.84 19.55
C ARG A 455 1.64 -5.72 18.87
N GLU A 456 0.45 -5.39 19.38
CA GLU A 456 -0.41 -4.32 18.86
C GLU A 456 0.29 -2.95 18.95
N TRP A 457 0.92 -2.66 20.10
CA TRP A 457 1.70 -1.43 20.28
C TRP A 457 2.86 -1.32 19.28
N ILE A 458 3.61 -2.41 19.05
CA ILE A 458 4.69 -2.44 18.05
C ILE A 458 4.17 -2.16 16.64
N LEU A 459 3.07 -2.81 16.24
CA LEU A 459 2.47 -2.62 14.92
C LEU A 459 2.04 -1.17 14.69
N GLY A 460 1.48 -0.52 15.72
CA GLY A 460 1.14 0.90 15.71
C GLY A 460 2.34 1.86 15.75
N LYS A 461 3.59 1.37 15.85
CA LYS A 461 4.82 2.18 15.81
C LYS A 461 5.70 1.92 14.59
N ILE A 462 5.46 0.87 13.80
CA ILE A 462 6.20 0.62 12.55
C ILE A 462 5.57 1.44 11.41
N ALA A 463 6.11 2.63 11.17
CA ALA A 463 5.58 3.56 10.17
C ALA A 463 5.97 3.22 8.71
N GLY A 464 7.02 2.42 8.49
CA GLY A 464 7.47 2.06 7.14
C GLY A 464 6.61 0.99 6.48
N VAL A 465 5.93 1.33 5.37
CA VAL A 465 4.98 0.47 4.64
C VAL A 465 5.53 -0.93 4.36
N ARG A 466 6.75 -1.03 3.78
CA ARG A 466 7.40 -2.33 3.51
C ARG A 466 7.56 -3.17 4.77
N LEU A 467 8.03 -2.58 5.86
CA LEU A 467 8.29 -3.32 7.10
C LEU A 467 6.99 -3.70 7.82
N ASN A 468 5.94 -2.91 7.66
CA ASN A 468 4.59 -3.19 8.16
C ASN A 468 3.92 -4.35 7.38
N MET A 469 4.01 -4.35 6.04
CA MET A 469 3.60 -5.49 5.21
C MET A 469 4.40 -6.77 5.55
N ALA A 470 5.71 -6.61 5.77
CA ALA A 470 6.61 -7.70 6.13
C ALA A 470 6.26 -8.34 7.49
N ILE A 471 6.08 -7.54 8.55
CA ILE A 471 5.74 -8.08 9.88
C ILE A 471 4.37 -8.75 9.86
N THR A 472 3.39 -8.19 9.13
CA THR A 472 2.06 -8.77 8.97
C THR A 472 2.14 -10.17 8.33
N LYS A 473 2.92 -10.33 7.25
CA LYS A 473 3.14 -11.64 6.59
C LYS A 473 3.85 -12.64 7.52
N VAL A 474 4.87 -12.20 8.25
CA VAL A 474 5.64 -13.05 9.17
C VAL A 474 4.80 -13.48 10.38
N LEU A 475 4.01 -12.59 10.97
CA LEU A 475 3.10 -12.90 12.06
C LEU A 475 1.98 -13.83 11.61
N ALA A 476 1.34 -13.56 10.46
CA ALA A 476 0.33 -14.47 9.90
C ALA A 476 0.88 -15.87 9.61
N ALA A 477 2.16 -15.99 9.21
CA ALA A 477 2.83 -17.28 9.09
C ALA A 477 3.09 -17.92 10.46
N LYS A 478 3.69 -17.20 11.41
CA LYS A 478 3.95 -17.66 12.80
C LYS A 478 2.67 -18.14 13.49
N ASP A 479 1.58 -17.39 13.39
CA ASP A 479 0.33 -17.68 14.07
C ASP A 479 -0.38 -18.91 13.46
N ARG A 480 -0.15 -19.23 12.18
CA ARG A 480 -0.60 -20.48 11.54
C ARG A 480 0.24 -21.71 11.93
N SER A 481 1.57 -21.58 12.05
CA SER A 481 2.48 -22.70 12.32
C SER A 481 2.92 -22.83 13.78
N GLY A 482 2.50 -21.92 14.67
CA GLY A 482 2.91 -21.80 16.07
C GLY A 482 4.36 -21.32 16.27
N THR A 483 5.25 -21.61 15.33
CA THR A 483 6.65 -21.16 15.31
C THR A 483 7.10 -20.81 13.89
N ILE A 484 8.13 -19.96 13.75
CA ILE A 484 8.71 -19.62 12.44
C ILE A 484 10.24 -19.50 12.50
N SER A 485 10.94 -20.11 11.54
CA SER A 485 12.42 -20.09 11.49
C SER A 485 12.96 -18.83 10.81
N MET A 486 14.20 -18.46 11.10
CA MET A 486 14.87 -17.33 10.44
C MET A 486 15.01 -17.51 8.92
N ALA A 487 15.17 -18.75 8.44
CA ALA A 487 15.16 -19.05 7.01
C ALA A 487 13.78 -18.77 6.38
N THR A 488 12.68 -19.16 7.04
CA THR A 488 11.32 -18.87 6.56
C THR A 488 11.00 -17.38 6.63
N ILE A 489 11.39 -16.69 7.71
CA ILE A 489 11.28 -15.22 7.80
C ILE A 489 11.98 -14.60 6.59
N ARG A 490 13.26 -14.92 6.34
CA ARG A 490 14.00 -14.35 5.21
C ARG A 490 13.45 -14.74 3.85
N LYS A 491 12.78 -15.90 3.68
CA LYS A 491 12.04 -16.25 2.46
C LYS A 491 10.72 -15.46 2.28
N LEU A 492 10.09 -15.02 3.37
CA LEU A 492 8.91 -14.13 3.33
C LEU A 492 9.29 -12.66 3.13
N LEU A 493 10.50 -12.28 3.58
CA LEU A 493 11.10 -10.95 3.42
C LEU A 493 11.90 -10.79 2.14
N SER A 494 12.35 -11.89 1.54
CA SER A 494 13.14 -11.85 0.32
C SER A 494 12.31 -11.18 -0.76
N VAL A 495 12.97 -10.27 -1.47
CA VAL A 495 12.54 -9.85 -2.80
C VAL A 495 12.05 -11.09 -3.54
N ARG A 496 10.78 -11.07 -3.99
CA ARG A 496 10.31 -12.10 -4.93
C ARG A 496 11.31 -12.06 -6.08
N GLU A 497 11.97 -13.19 -6.38
CA GLU A 497 12.44 -13.36 -7.74
C GLU A 497 11.24 -13.03 -8.63
N PRO A 498 11.36 -12.14 -9.63
CA PRO A 498 10.29 -11.93 -10.59
C PRO A 498 9.94 -13.33 -11.10
N VAL A 499 8.70 -13.77 -10.86
CA VAL A 499 8.23 -15.16 -11.06
C VAL A 499 8.80 -15.61 -12.38
N ALA A 500 9.76 -16.55 -12.31
CA ALA A 500 10.84 -16.66 -13.29
C ALA A 500 10.29 -16.40 -14.68
N VAL A 501 10.51 -15.17 -15.17
CA VAL A 501 10.01 -14.75 -16.48
C VAL A 501 10.77 -15.62 -17.45
N GLN A 502 10.14 -16.74 -17.83
CA GLN A 502 10.49 -17.42 -19.06
C GLN A 502 10.55 -16.31 -20.09
N LYS A 503 11.64 -16.28 -20.84
CA LYS A 503 11.81 -15.34 -21.93
C LYS A 503 10.81 -15.68 -23.04
N HIS A 504 9.52 -15.42 -22.81
CA HIS A 504 8.73 -14.69 -23.78
C HIS A 504 9.61 -13.54 -24.24
N ASN A 505 9.86 -13.45 -25.55
CA ASN A 505 10.69 -12.40 -26.12
C ASN A 505 10.29 -11.07 -25.48
N SER A 506 11.17 -10.41 -24.72
CA SER A 506 10.86 -9.18 -23.99
C SER A 506 10.22 -8.16 -24.92
N ASN A 507 10.80 -8.05 -26.12
CA ASN A 507 10.30 -7.30 -27.25
C ASN A 507 8.80 -7.50 -27.54
N SER A 508 8.23 -8.70 -27.35
CA SER A 508 6.81 -8.99 -27.61
C SER A 508 5.89 -8.36 -26.57
N TYR A 509 6.26 -8.42 -25.28
CA TYR A 509 5.51 -7.75 -24.23
C TYR A 509 5.61 -6.23 -24.37
N ASP A 510 6.83 -5.72 -24.54
CA ASP A 510 7.09 -4.29 -24.65
C ASP A 510 6.40 -3.69 -25.90
N THR A 511 6.41 -4.41 -27.03
CA THR A 511 5.70 -4.02 -28.27
C THR A 511 4.18 -4.02 -28.07
N ALA A 512 3.63 -5.06 -27.44
CA ALA A 512 2.20 -5.13 -27.17
C ALA A 512 1.75 -4.04 -26.20
N LYS A 513 2.49 -3.82 -25.11
CA LYS A 513 2.25 -2.73 -24.15
C LYS A 513 2.33 -1.36 -24.84
N ALA A 514 3.36 -1.10 -25.64
CA ALA A 514 3.48 0.15 -26.38
C ALA A 514 2.31 0.36 -27.35
N ALA A 515 1.85 -0.69 -28.03
CA ALA A 515 0.67 -0.62 -28.91
C ALA A 515 -0.64 -0.35 -28.14
N ILE A 516 -0.84 -0.95 -26.96
CA ILE A 516 -1.99 -0.67 -26.07
C ILE A 516 -2.00 0.81 -25.70
N LEU A 517 -0.89 1.30 -25.14
CA LEU A 517 -0.80 2.66 -24.61
C LEU A 517 -0.98 3.68 -25.73
N LYS A 518 -0.20 3.56 -26.81
CA LYS A 518 -0.27 4.46 -27.94
C LYS A 518 -1.67 4.47 -28.57
N ASN A 519 -2.33 3.32 -28.73
CA ASN A 519 -3.65 3.30 -29.35
C ASN A 519 -4.74 3.92 -28.47
N ILE A 520 -4.68 3.75 -27.15
CA ILE A 520 -5.58 4.44 -26.22
C ILE A 520 -5.33 5.95 -26.26
N ASP A 521 -4.06 6.38 -26.28
CA ASP A 521 -3.67 7.80 -26.33
C ASP A 521 -4.03 8.46 -27.67
N ASP A 522 -3.86 7.77 -28.80
CA ASP A 522 -4.27 8.24 -30.13
C ASP A 522 -5.81 8.44 -30.23
N LEU A 523 -6.59 7.71 -29.43
CA LEU A 523 -8.06 7.69 -29.45
C LEU A 523 -8.69 8.60 -28.38
N ASP A 524 -7.91 9.28 -27.56
CA ASP A 524 -8.39 10.02 -26.38
C ASP A 524 -9.51 11.03 -26.69
N THR A 525 -9.41 11.76 -27.81
CA THR A 525 -10.47 12.70 -28.24
C THR A 525 -11.80 12.01 -28.55
N ASP A 526 -11.77 10.83 -29.18
CA ASP A 526 -12.98 10.06 -29.49
C ASP A 526 -13.57 9.42 -28.22
N LEU A 527 -12.71 8.95 -27.32
CA LEU A 527 -13.06 8.37 -26.03
C LEU A 527 -13.69 9.42 -25.09
N GLN A 528 -13.12 10.62 -24.99
CA GLN A 528 -13.71 11.74 -24.25
C GLN A 528 -15.05 12.16 -24.88
N ALA A 529 -15.15 12.22 -26.21
CA ALA A 529 -16.39 12.57 -26.91
C ALA A 529 -17.52 11.55 -26.70
N ILE A 530 -17.24 10.24 -26.69
CA ILE A 530 -18.27 9.22 -26.39
C ILE A 530 -18.69 9.26 -24.92
N ASN A 531 -17.75 9.48 -23.99
CA ASN A 531 -18.05 9.66 -22.58
C ASN A 531 -19.03 10.82 -22.35
N HIS A 532 -18.80 11.97 -22.99
CA HIS A 532 -19.71 13.12 -22.94
C HIS A 532 -21.07 12.84 -23.60
N LYS A 533 -21.11 12.15 -24.74
CA LYS A 533 -22.38 11.80 -25.41
C LYS A 533 -23.27 10.89 -24.56
N ILE A 534 -22.70 9.90 -23.90
CA ILE A 534 -23.45 8.99 -23.01
C ILE A 534 -23.95 9.79 -21.80
N HIS A 535 -23.04 10.48 -21.08
CA HIS A 535 -23.40 11.22 -19.87
C HIS A 535 -24.51 12.26 -20.09
N ALA A 536 -24.47 12.99 -21.20
CA ALA A 536 -25.45 14.01 -21.55
C ALA A 536 -26.83 13.47 -21.95
N ASN A 537 -26.96 12.18 -22.27
CA ASN A 537 -28.20 11.54 -22.71
C ASN A 537 -28.52 10.30 -21.86
N PRO A 538 -28.82 10.47 -20.56
CA PRO A 538 -29.08 9.35 -19.66
C PRO A 538 -30.37 8.61 -20.03
N GLU A 539 -30.25 7.32 -20.32
CA GLU A 539 -31.34 6.42 -20.69
C GLU A 539 -31.49 5.29 -19.67
N LEU A 540 -32.72 4.88 -19.37
CA LEU A 540 -33.02 3.91 -18.31
C LEU A 540 -32.83 2.45 -18.77
N CYS A 541 -32.87 1.51 -17.83
CA CYS A 541 -32.78 0.08 -18.08
C CYS A 541 -33.69 -0.42 -19.23
N PHE A 542 -33.10 -1.00 -20.27
CA PHE A 542 -33.70 -1.44 -21.55
C PHE A 542 -34.23 -0.33 -22.48
N GLU A 543 -33.93 0.94 -22.18
CA GLU A 543 -34.25 2.11 -22.99
C GLU A 543 -32.98 2.78 -23.56
N GLU A 544 -31.80 2.17 -23.40
CA GLU A 544 -30.46 2.70 -23.72
C GLU A 544 -30.11 2.76 -25.22
N PHE A 545 -31.07 3.15 -26.06
CA PHE A 545 -30.94 3.09 -27.52
C PHE A 545 -29.91 4.07 -28.09
N GLN A 546 -29.82 5.29 -27.55
CA GLN A 546 -28.80 6.26 -27.97
C GLN A 546 -27.42 5.86 -27.46
N ALA A 547 -27.29 5.42 -26.20
CA ALA A 547 -26.01 4.94 -25.68
C ALA A 547 -25.49 3.72 -26.48
N HIS A 548 -26.34 2.72 -26.72
CA HIS A 548 -26.07 1.58 -27.61
C HIS A 548 -25.62 2.03 -29.01
N ASN A 549 -26.36 2.94 -29.64
CA ASN A 549 -26.05 3.37 -31.00
C ASN A 549 -24.75 4.18 -31.05
N ASN A 550 -24.54 5.13 -30.13
CA ASN A 550 -23.31 5.93 -30.08
C ASN A 550 -22.05 5.05 -29.90
N LEU A 551 -22.13 4.00 -29.08
CA LEU A 551 -21.04 3.03 -28.87
C LEU A 551 -20.79 2.16 -30.11
N ALA A 552 -21.85 1.65 -30.73
CA ALA A 552 -21.74 0.86 -31.95
C ALA A 552 -21.24 1.69 -33.15
N ASP A 553 -21.72 2.93 -33.31
CA ASP A 553 -21.28 3.88 -34.33
C ASP A 553 -19.77 4.19 -34.19
N LEU A 554 -19.28 4.38 -32.97
CA LEU A 554 -17.86 4.59 -32.69
C LEU A 554 -17.02 3.39 -33.13
N LEU A 555 -17.39 2.18 -32.72
CA LEU A 555 -16.68 0.95 -33.08
C LEU A 555 -16.67 0.72 -34.60
N GLU A 556 -17.81 0.92 -35.27
CA GLU A 556 -17.93 0.82 -36.73
C GLU A 556 -17.08 1.89 -37.46
N SER A 557 -16.99 3.13 -36.93
CA SER A 557 -16.13 4.17 -37.50
C SER A 557 -14.63 3.83 -37.44
N HIS A 558 -14.24 3.02 -36.46
CA HIS A 558 -12.90 2.44 -36.32
C HIS A 558 -12.74 1.08 -37.03
N ASN A 559 -13.66 0.75 -37.95
CA ASN A 559 -13.69 -0.45 -38.80
C ASN A 559 -13.87 -1.79 -38.04
N PHE A 560 -14.39 -1.77 -36.82
CA PHE A 560 -14.77 -3.01 -36.12
C PHE A 560 -16.13 -3.50 -36.60
N THR A 561 -16.29 -4.83 -36.69
CA THR A 561 -17.59 -5.44 -37.00
C THR A 561 -18.42 -5.52 -35.73
N VAL A 562 -19.54 -4.81 -35.69
CA VAL A 562 -20.46 -4.78 -34.54
C VAL A 562 -21.74 -5.55 -34.86
N THR A 563 -22.07 -6.52 -34.02
CA THR A 563 -23.41 -7.10 -33.97
C THR A 563 -24.27 -6.22 -33.05
N ARG A 564 -25.05 -5.32 -33.64
CA ARG A 564 -26.08 -4.55 -32.91
C ARG A 564 -27.25 -5.44 -32.51
N HIS A 565 -27.96 -5.07 -31.43
CA HIS A 565 -29.07 -5.84 -30.87
C HIS A 565 -28.69 -7.31 -30.55
N ALA A 566 -27.47 -7.49 -30.05
CA ALA A 566 -26.84 -8.79 -29.85
C ALA A 566 -27.67 -9.69 -28.91
N TYR A 567 -27.62 -11.00 -29.16
CA TYR A 567 -28.26 -12.02 -28.31
C TYR A 567 -29.78 -11.81 -28.08
N GLY A 568 -30.44 -11.08 -28.97
CA GLY A 568 -31.88 -10.80 -28.91
C GLY A 568 -32.29 -9.68 -27.95
N ILE A 569 -31.34 -8.91 -27.42
CA ILE A 569 -31.59 -7.79 -26.51
C ILE A 569 -31.50 -6.47 -27.30
N PRO A 570 -32.58 -5.66 -27.40
CA PRO A 570 -32.60 -4.48 -28.26
C PRO A 570 -31.55 -3.40 -27.97
N THR A 571 -31.01 -3.34 -26.75
CA THR A 571 -30.00 -2.34 -26.35
C THR A 571 -28.64 -2.96 -26.06
N ALA A 572 -28.39 -4.23 -26.42
CA ALA A 572 -27.07 -4.86 -26.30
C ALA A 572 -26.33 -4.89 -27.64
N PHE A 573 -25.00 -4.84 -27.62
CA PHE A 573 -24.16 -5.02 -28.82
C PHE A 573 -22.98 -5.96 -28.53
N CYS A 574 -22.35 -6.49 -29.58
CA CYS A 574 -21.15 -7.32 -29.47
C CYS A 574 -20.17 -6.97 -30.58
N ALA A 575 -18.92 -6.64 -30.25
CA ALA A 575 -17.82 -6.48 -31.18
C ALA A 575 -16.69 -7.45 -30.81
N GLU A 576 -16.04 -8.06 -31.79
CA GLU A 576 -14.98 -9.05 -31.56
C GLU A 576 -13.80 -8.81 -32.50
N PHE A 577 -12.57 -8.99 -31.98
CA PHE A 577 -11.33 -8.85 -32.73
C PHE A 577 -10.33 -9.95 -32.37
N GLY A 578 -9.52 -10.37 -33.33
CA GLY A 578 -8.52 -11.44 -33.18
C GLY A 578 -8.94 -12.76 -33.84
N HIS A 579 -8.18 -13.83 -33.60
CA HIS A 579 -8.44 -15.15 -34.19
C HIS A 579 -7.97 -16.31 -33.30
N GLY A 580 -8.76 -17.38 -33.25
CA GLY A 580 -8.45 -18.59 -32.48
C GLY A 580 -8.19 -18.30 -30.99
N GLY A 581 -7.48 -19.23 -30.32
CA GLY A 581 -7.06 -19.05 -28.93
C GLY A 581 -8.21 -18.81 -27.94
N ARG A 582 -7.85 -18.17 -26.81
CA ARG A 582 -8.76 -17.79 -25.72
C ARG A 582 -9.64 -16.61 -26.11
N VAL A 583 -10.82 -16.51 -25.50
CA VAL A 583 -11.73 -15.35 -25.58
C VAL A 583 -11.75 -14.59 -24.26
N LEU A 584 -11.37 -13.32 -24.32
CA LEU A 584 -11.56 -12.37 -23.23
C LEU A 584 -12.75 -11.47 -23.53
N THR A 585 -13.73 -11.40 -22.63
CA THR A 585 -14.86 -10.45 -22.75
C THR A 585 -14.64 -9.23 -21.85
N LEU A 586 -14.95 -8.05 -22.38
CA LEU A 586 -15.01 -6.78 -21.65
C LEU A 586 -16.47 -6.35 -21.59
N CYS A 587 -17.00 -6.11 -20.39
CA CYS A 587 -18.39 -5.66 -20.20
C CYS A 587 -18.46 -4.13 -20.21
N ALA A 588 -19.34 -3.55 -21.03
CA ALA A 588 -19.61 -2.12 -21.06
C ALA A 588 -21.06 -1.84 -20.62
N GLU A 589 -21.23 -1.25 -19.44
CA GLU A 589 -22.52 -0.78 -18.91
C GLU A 589 -22.76 0.67 -19.33
N TYR A 590 -24.03 1.05 -19.54
CA TYR A 590 -24.40 2.39 -20.02
C TYR A 590 -25.87 2.77 -19.76
N ASP A 591 -26.54 2.11 -18.82
CA ASP A 591 -27.83 2.59 -18.30
C ASP A 591 -27.66 3.68 -17.24
N ALA A 592 -28.75 4.40 -16.98
CA ALA A 592 -28.81 5.54 -16.06
C ALA A 592 -29.95 5.38 -15.03
N LEU A 593 -29.87 6.17 -13.97
CA LEU A 593 -30.80 6.15 -12.85
C LEU A 593 -31.95 7.17 -13.00
N PRO A 594 -33.20 6.80 -12.64
CA PRO A 594 -34.35 7.69 -12.74
C PRO A 594 -34.17 9.02 -12.01
N GLY A 595 -34.26 10.12 -12.75
CA GLY A 595 -34.25 11.49 -12.21
C GLY A 595 -32.89 12.05 -11.77
N ILE A 596 -31.83 11.23 -11.78
CA ILE A 596 -30.46 11.66 -11.38
C ILE A 596 -29.38 11.38 -12.43
N GLY A 597 -29.68 10.68 -13.53
CA GLY A 597 -28.75 10.46 -14.63
C GLY A 597 -27.74 9.34 -14.33
N HIS A 598 -26.52 9.42 -14.88
CA HIS A 598 -25.47 8.43 -14.63
C HIS A 598 -24.81 8.59 -13.24
N ALA A 599 -25.63 8.55 -12.18
CA ALA A 599 -25.20 8.69 -10.79
C ALA A 599 -24.39 7.48 -10.28
N CYS A 600 -24.30 6.38 -11.04
CA CYS A 600 -23.39 5.28 -10.78
C CYS A 600 -22.13 5.31 -11.69
N GLY A 601 -22.06 6.27 -12.64
CA GLY A 601 -20.90 6.50 -13.50
C GLY A 601 -20.76 5.52 -14.67
N HIS A 602 -21.86 4.91 -15.15
CA HIS A 602 -21.81 3.94 -16.25
C HIS A 602 -21.23 4.50 -17.55
N ASN A 603 -21.27 5.82 -17.78
CA ASN A 603 -20.51 6.48 -18.86
C ASN A 603 -18.99 6.20 -18.78
N LEU A 604 -18.41 6.16 -17.57
CA LEU A 604 -17.00 5.82 -17.33
C LEU A 604 -16.73 4.30 -17.47
N ILE A 605 -17.72 3.46 -17.17
CA ILE A 605 -17.65 2.00 -17.38
C ILE A 605 -17.63 1.68 -18.88
N ALA A 606 -18.55 2.28 -19.64
CA ALA A 606 -18.57 2.17 -21.09
C ALA A 606 -17.23 2.58 -21.72
N VAL A 607 -16.72 3.79 -21.41
CA VAL A 607 -15.50 4.29 -22.05
C VAL A 607 -14.25 3.51 -21.64
N SER A 608 -14.13 3.07 -20.38
CA SER A 608 -12.96 2.28 -19.95
C SER A 608 -12.92 0.88 -20.58
N SER A 609 -14.07 0.23 -20.75
CA SER A 609 -14.16 -1.04 -21.48
C SER A 609 -13.94 -0.89 -22.99
N VAL A 610 -14.42 0.20 -23.60
CA VAL A 610 -14.14 0.54 -25.01
C VAL A 610 -12.65 0.82 -25.23
N ALA A 611 -12.02 1.65 -24.39
CA ALA A 611 -10.58 1.94 -24.46
C ALA A 611 -9.75 0.65 -24.29
N SER A 612 -10.13 -0.21 -23.35
CA SER A 612 -9.46 -1.50 -23.15
C SER A 612 -9.62 -2.44 -24.35
N PHE A 613 -10.79 -2.45 -25.00
CA PHE A 613 -11.03 -3.24 -26.22
C PHE A 613 -10.13 -2.79 -27.37
N PHE A 614 -10.08 -1.48 -27.65
CA PHE A 614 -9.20 -0.91 -28.68
C PHE A 614 -7.73 -1.23 -28.41
N GLY A 615 -7.25 -0.98 -27.19
CA GLY A 615 -5.88 -1.28 -26.79
C GLY A 615 -5.50 -2.76 -26.98
N ILE A 616 -6.34 -3.70 -26.53
CA ILE A 616 -6.10 -5.15 -26.71
C ILE A 616 -6.16 -5.53 -28.20
N ALA A 617 -7.08 -4.95 -28.99
CA ALA A 617 -7.14 -5.19 -30.42
C ALA A 617 -5.86 -4.75 -31.15
N ALA A 618 -5.35 -3.55 -30.84
CA ALA A 618 -4.06 -3.07 -31.34
C ALA A 618 -2.90 -4.01 -30.94
N ALA A 619 -2.91 -4.48 -29.70
CA ALA A 619 -1.90 -5.42 -29.18
C ALA A 619 -1.92 -6.78 -29.90
N LEU A 620 -3.10 -7.34 -30.15
CA LEU A 620 -3.29 -8.58 -30.92
C LEU A 620 -2.84 -8.41 -32.37
N ALA A 621 -3.12 -7.26 -32.98
CA ALA A 621 -2.70 -6.96 -34.36
C ALA A 621 -1.18 -6.91 -34.52
N VAL A 622 -0.44 -6.36 -33.55
CA VAL A 622 1.03 -6.31 -33.60
C VAL A 622 1.70 -7.61 -33.14
N SER A 623 1.13 -8.35 -32.18
CA SER A 623 1.76 -9.56 -31.62
C SER A 623 1.47 -10.84 -32.41
N SER A 624 0.42 -10.86 -33.25
CA SER A 624 0.02 -12.02 -34.08
C SER A 624 -0.21 -13.32 -33.28
N ILE A 625 -0.57 -13.22 -32.01
CA ILE A 625 -0.88 -14.37 -31.14
C ILE A 625 -2.30 -14.90 -31.40
N PRO A 626 -2.56 -16.21 -31.17
CA PRO A 626 -3.91 -16.74 -31.19
C PRO A 626 -4.67 -16.28 -29.92
N GLY A 627 -5.74 -15.51 -30.12
CA GLY A 627 -6.59 -14.98 -29.06
C GLY A 627 -7.65 -14.05 -29.64
N ARG A 628 -8.74 -13.84 -28.89
CA ARG A 628 -9.86 -12.98 -29.26
C ARG A 628 -10.25 -12.09 -28.09
N VAL A 629 -10.47 -10.81 -28.37
CA VAL A 629 -11.09 -9.88 -27.43
C VAL A 629 -12.49 -9.54 -27.92
N ARG A 630 -13.46 -9.58 -27.00
CA ARG A 630 -14.87 -9.28 -27.24
C ARG A 630 -15.29 -8.11 -26.36
N LEU A 631 -15.81 -7.04 -26.94
CA LEU A 631 -16.52 -6.00 -26.21
C LEU A 631 -18.01 -6.31 -26.25
N LEU A 632 -18.61 -6.51 -25.08
CA LEU A 632 -20.03 -6.81 -24.92
C LEU A 632 -20.71 -5.60 -24.28
N GLY A 633 -21.65 -5.01 -24.99
CA GLY A 633 -22.54 -3.99 -24.45
C GLY A 633 -23.58 -4.64 -23.54
N THR A 634 -23.54 -4.31 -22.26
CA THR A 634 -24.34 -4.92 -21.19
C THR A 634 -25.34 -3.90 -20.62
N PRO A 635 -26.55 -3.77 -21.19
CA PRO A 635 -27.55 -2.81 -20.73
C PRO A 635 -28.13 -3.19 -19.35
N ALA A 636 -28.92 -2.27 -18.77
CA ALA A 636 -29.85 -2.55 -17.69
C ALA A 636 -29.26 -3.20 -16.42
N GLU A 637 -28.10 -2.74 -15.96
CA GLU A 637 -27.49 -3.22 -14.72
C GLU A 637 -28.25 -2.78 -13.47
N GLU A 638 -28.80 -1.56 -13.44
CA GLU A 638 -29.34 -0.99 -12.20
C GLU A 638 -30.59 -1.71 -11.67
N CYS A 639 -31.43 -2.21 -12.59
CA CYS A 639 -32.71 -2.85 -12.25
C CYS A 639 -33.10 -4.05 -13.15
N GLY A 640 -32.42 -4.28 -14.27
CA GLY A 640 -32.90 -5.20 -15.32
C GLY A 640 -32.21 -6.56 -15.41
N GLY A 641 -31.00 -6.68 -14.89
CA GLY A 641 -30.16 -7.89 -14.98
C GLY A 641 -29.75 -8.22 -16.41
N GLY A 642 -29.33 -7.23 -17.20
CA GLY A 642 -29.01 -7.43 -18.62
C GLY A 642 -27.93 -8.49 -18.86
N LYS A 643 -26.91 -8.61 -18.00
CA LYS A 643 -25.89 -9.68 -18.10
C LYS A 643 -26.49 -11.05 -17.82
N ILE A 644 -27.49 -11.16 -16.94
CA ILE A 644 -28.23 -12.41 -16.71
C ILE A 644 -28.97 -12.84 -17.98
N LYS A 645 -29.58 -11.89 -18.70
CA LYS A 645 -30.26 -12.17 -19.98
C LYS A 645 -29.24 -12.53 -21.08
N LEU A 646 -28.09 -11.86 -21.13
CA LEU A 646 -26.99 -12.20 -22.03
C LEU A 646 -26.41 -13.60 -21.77
N ILE A 647 -26.20 -13.98 -20.50
CA ILE A 647 -25.80 -15.34 -20.09
C ILE A 647 -26.83 -16.36 -20.58
N ASN A 648 -28.12 -16.15 -20.32
CA ASN A 648 -29.20 -17.05 -20.74
C ASN A 648 -29.31 -17.17 -22.28
N SER A 649 -28.96 -16.12 -23.01
CA SER A 649 -28.89 -16.11 -24.49
C SER A 649 -27.55 -16.62 -25.05
N GLY A 650 -26.62 -17.06 -24.20
CA GLY A 650 -25.38 -17.73 -24.58
C GLY A 650 -24.16 -16.83 -24.85
N ALA A 651 -24.20 -15.56 -24.45
CA ALA A 651 -23.13 -14.58 -24.72
C ALA A 651 -21.77 -14.92 -24.08
N PHE A 652 -21.77 -15.76 -23.05
CA PHE A 652 -20.59 -16.18 -22.29
C PHE A 652 -20.22 -17.66 -22.52
N ASN A 653 -20.87 -18.37 -23.45
CA ASN A 653 -20.68 -19.82 -23.64
C ASN A 653 -19.30 -20.21 -24.18
N ASP A 654 -18.62 -19.32 -24.91
CA ASP A 654 -17.28 -19.53 -25.47
C ASP A 654 -16.22 -18.59 -24.85
N VAL A 655 -16.50 -18.05 -23.65
CA VAL A 655 -15.66 -17.05 -22.98
C VAL A 655 -14.77 -17.70 -21.92
N ASP A 656 -13.46 -17.48 -22.02
CA ASP A 656 -12.47 -18.01 -21.07
C ASP A 656 -12.25 -17.10 -19.85
N ALA A 657 -12.46 -15.79 -19.99
CA ALA A 657 -12.50 -14.83 -18.89
C ALA A 657 -13.30 -13.56 -19.22
N SER A 658 -13.79 -12.86 -18.20
CA SER A 658 -14.48 -11.57 -18.33
C SER A 658 -13.83 -10.50 -17.44
N MET A 659 -13.78 -9.24 -17.91
CA MET A 659 -13.25 -8.11 -17.15
C MET A 659 -14.16 -6.89 -17.22
N MET A 660 -14.15 -6.09 -16.15
CA MET A 660 -14.85 -4.81 -16.05
C MET A 660 -14.17 -3.88 -15.03
N LEU A 661 -14.40 -2.58 -15.15
CA LEU A 661 -13.99 -1.55 -14.19
C LEU A 661 -15.20 -0.71 -13.77
N HIS A 662 -15.21 -0.20 -12.55
CA HIS A 662 -16.30 0.61 -12.02
C HIS A 662 -15.79 1.83 -11.23
N PRO A 663 -16.34 3.05 -11.46
CA PRO A 663 -15.98 4.23 -10.68
C PRO A 663 -16.62 4.18 -9.29
N VAL A 664 -15.87 4.59 -8.27
CA VAL A 664 -16.39 4.76 -6.90
C VAL A 664 -15.88 6.06 -6.29
N GLY A 665 -16.60 6.58 -5.30
CA GLY A 665 -16.13 7.75 -4.55
C GLY A 665 -14.85 7.42 -3.78
N LYS A 666 -13.93 8.38 -3.69
CA LYS A 666 -12.59 8.21 -3.10
C LYS A 666 -12.62 7.65 -1.67
N GLY A 667 -13.65 7.97 -0.89
CA GLY A 667 -13.87 7.42 0.46
C GLY A 667 -14.21 5.92 0.52
N ALA A 668 -14.46 5.25 -0.60
CA ALA A 668 -14.62 3.80 -0.70
C ALA A 668 -13.29 3.05 -0.91
N ILE A 669 -12.21 3.77 -1.20
CA ILE A 669 -10.87 3.22 -1.47
C ILE A 669 -9.97 3.39 -0.23
N PRO A 670 -9.14 2.39 0.15
CA PRO A 670 -8.18 2.53 1.25
C PRO A 670 -7.15 3.63 1.02
N THR A 671 -6.85 4.40 2.07
CA THR A 671 -5.87 5.50 2.05
C THR A 671 -4.51 5.05 1.49
N GLY A 672 -3.95 5.84 0.57
CA GLY A 672 -2.69 5.54 -0.11
C GLY A 672 -2.82 4.63 -1.34
N THR A 673 -4.05 4.39 -1.82
CA THR A 673 -4.32 3.70 -3.08
C THR A 673 -5.33 4.46 -3.93
N THR A 674 -5.25 4.29 -5.26
CA THR A 674 -6.11 4.96 -6.26
C THR A 674 -7.31 4.09 -6.66
N GLY A 675 -7.33 2.82 -6.24
CA GLY A 675 -8.45 1.92 -6.47
C GLY A 675 -8.32 0.56 -5.78
N LEU A 676 -9.31 -0.30 -6.00
CA LEU A 676 -9.36 -1.68 -5.52
C LEU A 676 -9.23 -2.62 -6.72
N ALA A 677 -8.26 -3.54 -6.69
CA ALA A 677 -8.07 -4.51 -7.77
C ALA A 677 -9.15 -5.61 -7.78
N TYR A 678 -10.08 -5.59 -6.83
CA TYR A 678 -11.16 -6.56 -6.67
C TYR A 678 -12.42 -5.88 -6.12
N GLY A 679 -13.56 -6.14 -6.75
CA GLY A 679 -14.88 -5.89 -6.20
C GLY A 679 -15.32 -7.03 -5.29
N THR A 680 -16.20 -6.70 -4.34
CA THR A 680 -17.04 -7.66 -3.60
C THR A 680 -18.46 -7.11 -3.59
N CYS A 681 -19.47 -7.97 -3.75
CA CYS A 681 -20.87 -7.55 -3.76
C CYS A 681 -21.74 -8.61 -3.10
N LEU A 682 -22.83 -8.18 -2.47
CA LEU A 682 -23.85 -9.06 -1.91
C LEU A 682 -24.76 -9.58 -3.01
N THR A 683 -25.29 -10.79 -2.80
CA THR A 683 -26.45 -11.26 -3.54
C THR A 683 -27.63 -10.33 -3.32
N GLY A 684 -28.29 -9.90 -4.39
CA GLY A 684 -29.47 -9.02 -4.36
C GLY A 684 -30.68 -9.66 -5.01
N GLN A 685 -31.87 -9.48 -4.43
CA GLN A 685 -33.13 -9.86 -5.07
C GLN A 685 -34.29 -8.98 -4.60
N VAL A 686 -35.17 -8.60 -5.53
CA VAL A 686 -36.41 -7.85 -5.26
C VAL A 686 -37.63 -8.56 -5.87
N TRP A 687 -38.73 -8.63 -5.12
CA TRP A 687 -40.01 -9.15 -5.61
C TRP A 687 -41.20 -8.43 -4.99
N ASN A 688 -42.32 -8.44 -5.71
CA ASN A 688 -43.61 -7.99 -5.22
C ASN A 688 -44.37 -9.16 -4.61
N VAL A 689 -45.01 -8.91 -3.48
CA VAL A 689 -45.98 -9.80 -2.83
C VAL A 689 -47.34 -9.12 -2.88
N GLU A 690 -48.30 -9.75 -3.54
CA GLU A 690 -49.66 -9.25 -3.66
C GLU A 690 -50.59 -10.09 -2.80
N PHE A 691 -51.36 -9.44 -1.93
CA PHE A 691 -52.44 -10.06 -1.18
C PHE A 691 -53.79 -9.73 -1.83
N THR A 692 -54.62 -10.75 -2.02
CA THR A 692 -56.00 -10.60 -2.53
C THR A 692 -56.99 -11.02 -1.46
N GLY A 693 -57.95 -10.15 -1.18
CA GLY A 693 -59.03 -10.33 -0.21
C GLY A 693 -60.39 -9.92 -0.80
N LYS A 694 -61.26 -9.35 0.02
CA LYS A 694 -62.66 -9.02 -0.32
C LYS A 694 -63.08 -7.71 0.34
N ALA A 695 -63.58 -6.78 -0.47
CA ALA A 695 -64.05 -5.49 0.03
C ALA A 695 -65.38 -5.63 0.78
N ALA A 696 -65.53 -4.84 1.84
CA ALA A 696 -66.76 -4.66 2.59
C ALA A 696 -66.84 -3.23 3.16
N HIS A 697 -68.02 -2.79 3.60
CA HIS A 697 -68.14 -1.51 4.30
C HIS A 697 -67.68 -1.68 5.75
N ALA A 698 -66.52 -1.09 6.07
CA ALA A 698 -65.79 -1.37 7.31
C ALA A 698 -66.59 -1.07 8.59
N GLY A 699 -67.52 -0.10 8.54
CA GLY A 699 -68.39 0.26 9.66
C GLY A 699 -69.75 -0.42 9.70
N THR A 700 -70.13 -1.23 8.70
CA THR A 700 -71.50 -1.79 8.60
C THR A 700 -71.54 -3.31 8.49
N ALA A 701 -70.59 -3.91 7.77
CA ALA A 701 -70.48 -5.36 7.65
C ALA A 701 -69.01 -5.81 7.50
N PRO A 702 -68.10 -5.43 8.41
CA PRO A 702 -66.68 -5.81 8.31
C PRO A 702 -66.46 -7.34 8.26
N TRP A 703 -67.35 -8.13 8.87
CA TRP A 703 -67.33 -9.60 8.85
C TRP A 703 -67.57 -10.21 7.46
N GLU A 704 -68.07 -9.44 6.49
CA GLU A 704 -68.17 -9.87 5.09
C GLU A 704 -66.87 -9.66 4.31
N GLY A 705 -65.90 -8.93 4.86
CA GLY A 705 -64.65 -8.57 4.20
C GLY A 705 -63.47 -9.48 4.56
N ILE A 706 -62.45 -9.46 3.70
CA ILE A 706 -61.15 -10.10 3.91
C ILE A 706 -60.11 -9.01 3.64
N ASN A 707 -59.33 -8.63 4.65
CA ASN A 707 -58.54 -7.39 4.61
C ASN A 707 -57.08 -7.65 4.18
N ALA A 708 -56.76 -7.31 2.94
CA ALA A 708 -55.41 -7.43 2.40
C ALA A 708 -54.40 -6.45 3.04
N LEU A 709 -54.85 -5.33 3.62
CA LEU A 709 -53.95 -4.45 4.38
C LEU A 709 -53.51 -5.08 5.70
N ASP A 710 -54.40 -5.77 6.40
CA ASP A 710 -54.07 -6.46 7.65
C ASP A 710 -53.09 -7.62 7.38
N ALA A 711 -53.22 -8.30 6.24
CA ALA A 711 -52.27 -9.31 5.78
C ALA A 711 -50.87 -8.72 5.55
N ALA A 712 -50.79 -7.56 4.89
CA ALA A 712 -49.53 -6.84 4.70
C ALA A 712 -48.90 -6.39 6.03
N ALA A 713 -49.69 -5.83 6.94
CA ALA A 713 -49.22 -5.39 8.26
C ALA A 713 -48.74 -6.56 9.14
N LEU A 714 -49.46 -7.69 9.12
CA LEU A 714 -49.07 -8.91 9.81
C LEU A 714 -47.80 -9.53 9.22
N ALA A 715 -47.66 -9.56 7.89
CA ALA A 715 -46.44 -10.01 7.23
C ALA A 715 -45.24 -9.12 7.57
N TYR A 716 -45.42 -7.79 7.59
CA TYR A 716 -44.39 -6.84 8.00
C TYR A 716 -43.93 -7.09 9.43
N SER A 717 -44.87 -7.38 10.34
CA SER A 717 -44.57 -7.73 11.74
C SER A 717 -43.83 -9.06 11.85
N ALA A 718 -44.27 -10.09 11.12
CA ALA A 718 -43.64 -11.41 11.10
C ALA A 718 -42.20 -11.38 10.54
N VAL A 719 -41.96 -10.62 9.46
CA VAL A 719 -40.60 -10.37 8.94
C VAL A 719 -39.78 -9.52 9.91
N GLY A 720 -40.43 -8.59 10.64
CA GLY A 720 -39.80 -7.84 11.73
C GLY A 720 -39.23 -8.75 12.81
N LEU A 721 -39.98 -9.77 13.23
CA LEU A 721 -39.52 -10.78 14.20
C LEU A 721 -38.45 -11.71 13.62
N LEU A 722 -38.60 -12.14 12.35
CA LEU A 722 -37.64 -13.01 11.64
C LEU A 722 -36.20 -12.48 11.67
N ARG A 723 -36.02 -11.15 11.71
CA ARG A 723 -34.71 -10.47 11.73
C ARG A 723 -33.83 -10.86 12.91
N GLN A 724 -34.40 -11.26 14.06
CA GLN A 724 -33.63 -11.72 15.21
C GLN A 724 -32.89 -13.05 14.93
N GLN A 725 -33.40 -13.87 14.00
CA GLN A 725 -32.82 -15.16 13.64
C GLN A 725 -32.15 -15.13 12.25
N MET A 726 -31.56 -13.99 11.88
CA MET A 726 -30.75 -13.79 10.68
C MET A 726 -29.25 -13.67 11.00
N ARG A 727 -28.39 -13.89 10.01
CA ARG A 727 -26.96 -13.56 10.11
C ARG A 727 -26.77 -12.03 10.12
N PRO A 728 -25.79 -11.48 10.88
CA PRO A 728 -25.61 -10.02 11.02
C PRO A 728 -25.37 -9.25 9.70
N ALA A 729 -24.85 -9.90 8.66
CA ALA A 729 -24.62 -9.29 7.35
C ALA A 729 -25.91 -9.14 6.51
N ASN A 730 -26.95 -9.93 6.78
CA ASN A 730 -28.09 -10.04 5.88
C ASN A 730 -29.11 -8.91 6.13
N ARG A 731 -29.79 -8.47 5.07
CA ARG A 731 -30.77 -7.37 5.12
C ARG A 731 -32.08 -7.81 4.46
N ILE A 732 -33.20 -7.32 4.99
CA ILE A 732 -34.53 -7.45 4.38
C ILE A 732 -35.20 -6.06 4.38
N GLY A 733 -35.45 -5.51 3.19
CA GLY A 733 -36.28 -4.32 2.98
C GLY A 733 -37.73 -4.71 2.72
N LEU A 734 -38.67 -3.86 3.18
CA LEU A 734 -40.10 -3.99 2.93
C LEU A 734 -40.72 -2.62 2.67
N VAL A 735 -41.54 -2.49 1.63
CA VAL A 735 -42.30 -1.26 1.32
C VAL A 735 -43.72 -1.65 0.91
N ILE A 736 -44.74 -1.09 1.57
CA ILE A 736 -46.14 -1.25 1.16
C ILE A 736 -46.40 -0.26 0.01
N LYS A 737 -46.44 -0.74 -1.23
CA LYS A 737 -46.67 0.08 -2.44
C LYS A 737 -48.14 0.39 -2.66
N ASP A 738 -49.03 -0.52 -2.27
CA ASP A 738 -50.46 -0.24 -2.18
C ASP A 738 -51.04 -0.86 -0.90
N GLY A 739 -51.72 -0.04 -0.10
CA GLY A 739 -52.40 -0.43 1.14
C GLY A 739 -53.91 -0.20 1.12
N GLY A 740 -54.49 0.13 -0.04
CA GLY A 740 -55.88 0.54 -0.18
C GLY A 740 -56.06 2.07 -0.19
N LYS A 741 -57.29 2.53 -0.49
CA LYS A 741 -57.56 3.93 -0.87
C LYS A 741 -58.45 4.73 0.09
N LYS A 742 -59.23 4.07 0.96
CA LYS A 742 -60.14 4.72 1.92
C LYS A 742 -60.31 3.87 3.18
N SER A 743 -60.36 4.51 4.35
CA SER A 743 -60.49 3.84 5.65
C SER A 743 -61.86 3.22 5.93
N ASN A 744 -62.92 3.66 5.24
CA ASN A 744 -64.28 3.12 5.42
C ASN A 744 -64.60 1.90 4.53
N ILE A 745 -63.63 1.41 3.76
CA ILE A 745 -63.75 0.25 2.88
C ILE A 745 -62.64 -0.74 3.27
N THR A 746 -62.99 -1.99 3.58
CA THR A 746 -62.01 -3.06 3.80
C THR A 746 -61.14 -3.22 2.56
N THR A 747 -59.81 -3.13 2.69
CA THR A 747 -58.89 -3.16 1.55
C THR A 747 -58.92 -4.54 0.86
N PRO A 748 -59.37 -4.65 -0.41
CA PRO A 748 -59.46 -5.94 -1.10
C PRO A 748 -58.14 -6.39 -1.74
N HIS A 749 -57.15 -5.51 -1.86
CA HIS A 749 -55.87 -5.79 -2.49
C HIS A 749 -54.77 -4.94 -1.87
N SER A 750 -53.61 -5.52 -1.61
CA SER A 750 -52.41 -4.81 -1.18
C SER A 750 -51.16 -5.36 -1.87
N THR A 751 -50.14 -4.53 -2.03
CA THR A 751 -48.87 -4.92 -2.64
C THR A 751 -47.72 -4.48 -1.74
N VAL A 752 -46.87 -5.44 -1.38
CA VAL A 752 -45.64 -5.23 -0.61
C VAL A 752 -44.45 -5.57 -1.49
N GLU A 753 -43.57 -4.60 -1.73
CA GLU A 753 -42.26 -4.89 -2.29
C GLU A 753 -41.34 -5.42 -1.19
N CYS A 754 -40.62 -6.50 -1.49
CA CYS A 754 -39.66 -7.12 -0.60
C CYS A 754 -38.31 -7.23 -1.30
N SER A 755 -37.25 -6.80 -0.61
CA SER A 755 -35.87 -6.96 -1.07
C SER A 755 -35.04 -7.69 -0.03
N ILE A 756 -34.08 -8.49 -0.49
CA ILE A 756 -33.09 -9.15 0.37
C ILE A 756 -31.67 -8.85 -0.12
N ARG A 757 -30.73 -8.75 0.82
CA ARG A 757 -29.29 -8.80 0.54
C ARG A 757 -28.61 -9.81 1.46
N THR A 758 -27.76 -10.68 0.91
CA THR A 758 -27.03 -11.74 1.64
C THR A 758 -25.61 -11.93 1.10
N GLN A 759 -24.73 -12.54 1.89
CA GLN A 759 -23.34 -12.77 1.48
C GLN A 759 -23.17 -13.80 0.35
N THR A 760 -24.12 -14.73 0.18
CA THR A 760 -24.07 -15.74 -0.89
C THR A 760 -25.45 -16.05 -1.47
N LEU A 761 -25.49 -16.56 -2.71
CA LEU A 761 -26.70 -17.08 -3.35
C LEU A 761 -27.40 -18.19 -2.55
N LYS A 762 -26.63 -19.03 -1.84
CA LYS A 762 -27.17 -20.12 -1.00
C LYS A 762 -27.96 -19.55 0.19
N GLU A 763 -27.43 -18.51 0.82
CA GLU A 763 -28.12 -17.80 1.89
C GLU A 763 -29.37 -17.06 1.39
N ALA A 764 -29.32 -16.43 0.20
CA ALA A 764 -30.49 -15.77 -0.39
C ALA A 764 -31.66 -16.73 -0.58
N LYS A 765 -31.40 -17.93 -1.13
CA LYS A 765 -32.44 -18.97 -1.30
C LYS A 765 -33.06 -19.39 0.04
N SER A 766 -32.22 -19.57 1.08
CA SER A 766 -32.67 -19.92 2.43
C SER A 766 -33.50 -18.82 3.09
N ILE A 767 -33.03 -17.57 3.02
CA ILE A 767 -33.72 -16.44 3.66
C ILE A 767 -35.02 -16.07 2.92
N LYS A 768 -35.02 -16.11 1.58
CA LYS A 768 -36.23 -15.92 0.77
C LYS A 768 -37.33 -16.89 1.17
N THR A 769 -37.01 -18.18 1.30
CA THR A 769 -37.97 -19.21 1.73
C THR A 769 -38.59 -18.87 3.09
N ARG A 770 -37.78 -18.40 4.05
CA ARG A 770 -38.26 -17.98 5.39
C ARG A 770 -39.14 -16.72 5.32
N VAL A 771 -38.80 -15.76 4.48
CA VAL A 771 -39.58 -14.54 4.25
C VAL A 771 -40.92 -14.85 3.56
N GLU A 772 -40.92 -15.68 2.51
CA GLU A 772 -42.16 -16.14 1.87
C GLU A 772 -43.08 -16.86 2.86
N ASN A 773 -42.53 -17.63 3.79
CA ASN A 773 -43.33 -18.27 4.85
C ASN A 773 -43.98 -17.24 5.79
N CYS A 774 -43.35 -16.10 6.08
CA CYS A 774 -43.99 -15.00 6.83
C CYS A 774 -45.19 -14.43 6.05
N PHE A 775 -45.04 -14.20 4.74
CA PHE A 775 -46.13 -13.73 3.88
C PHE A 775 -47.27 -14.76 3.75
N ARG A 776 -46.95 -16.04 3.54
CA ARG A 776 -47.93 -17.15 3.50
C ARG A 776 -48.66 -17.33 4.84
N GLY A 777 -47.97 -17.18 5.96
CA GLY A 777 -48.58 -17.21 7.30
C GLY A 777 -49.56 -16.06 7.52
N ALA A 778 -49.22 -14.86 7.07
CA ALA A 778 -50.12 -13.69 7.16
C ALA A 778 -51.35 -13.81 6.24
N ALA A 779 -51.18 -14.37 5.03
CA ALA A 779 -52.29 -14.72 4.14
C ALA A 779 -53.26 -15.68 4.83
N LEU A 780 -52.74 -16.80 5.35
CA LEU A 780 -53.51 -17.82 6.05
C LEU A 780 -54.26 -17.26 7.26
N ALA A 781 -53.61 -16.43 8.08
CA ALA A 781 -54.20 -15.86 9.30
C ALA A 781 -55.33 -14.85 9.02
N THR A 782 -55.35 -14.23 7.84
CA THR A 782 -56.34 -13.23 7.45
C THR A 782 -57.39 -13.73 6.44
N GLY A 783 -57.19 -14.93 5.89
CA GLY A 783 -58.03 -15.50 4.83
C GLY A 783 -57.75 -14.92 3.44
N CYS A 784 -56.64 -14.19 3.25
CA CYS A 784 -56.23 -13.69 1.94
C CYS A 784 -55.56 -14.78 1.09
N GLU A 785 -55.64 -14.62 -0.23
CA GLU A 785 -54.71 -15.27 -1.15
C GLU A 785 -53.41 -14.45 -1.24
N VAL A 786 -52.28 -15.10 -1.58
CA VAL A 786 -50.99 -14.43 -1.77
C VAL A 786 -50.28 -14.92 -3.03
N THR A 787 -49.76 -13.98 -3.81
CA THR A 787 -48.93 -14.27 -4.99
C THR A 787 -47.58 -13.56 -4.89
N PHE A 788 -46.55 -14.18 -5.47
CA PHE A 788 -45.17 -13.68 -5.49
C PHE A 788 -44.76 -13.45 -6.94
N LYS A 789 -44.38 -12.22 -7.29
CA LYS A 789 -43.95 -11.81 -8.63
C LYS A 789 -42.54 -11.25 -8.56
N SER A 790 -41.58 -11.80 -9.30
CA SER A 790 -40.23 -11.23 -9.35
C SER A 790 -40.31 -9.79 -9.88
N ALA A 791 -39.60 -8.88 -9.23
CA ALA A 791 -39.48 -7.48 -9.66
C ALA A 791 -38.10 -7.22 -10.29
N MET A 792 -37.11 -8.00 -9.87
CA MET A 792 -35.72 -8.00 -10.35
C MET A 792 -35.27 -9.46 -10.53
N ASP A 793 -34.33 -9.71 -11.44
CA ASP A 793 -33.62 -10.98 -11.51
C ASP A 793 -32.67 -11.14 -10.31
N VAL A 794 -32.16 -12.34 -10.04
CA VAL A 794 -31.32 -12.59 -8.85
C VAL A 794 -29.86 -12.26 -9.14
N TYR A 795 -29.35 -11.20 -8.52
CA TYR A 795 -27.97 -10.78 -8.66
C TYR A 795 -27.10 -11.61 -7.71
N ALA A 796 -26.07 -12.26 -8.23
CA ALA A 796 -25.22 -13.16 -7.44
C ALA A 796 -24.20 -12.39 -6.57
N ASP A 797 -23.61 -13.08 -5.59
CA ASP A 797 -22.39 -12.59 -4.93
C ASP A 797 -21.23 -12.51 -5.94
N LEU A 798 -20.46 -11.42 -5.92
CA LEU A 798 -19.37 -11.18 -6.87
C LEU A 798 -18.08 -11.89 -6.44
N ARG A 799 -17.52 -12.72 -7.34
CA ARG A 799 -16.39 -13.62 -7.07
C ARG A 799 -15.20 -13.30 -7.97
N SER A 800 -14.52 -12.21 -7.64
CA SER A 800 -13.29 -11.75 -8.32
C SER A 800 -12.17 -12.79 -8.27
N ASN A 801 -11.51 -13.02 -9.41
CA ASN A 801 -10.44 -13.99 -9.63
C ASN A 801 -9.07 -13.45 -9.18
N GLU A 802 -8.40 -14.13 -8.24
CA GLU A 802 -7.16 -13.66 -7.57
C GLU A 802 -6.01 -13.42 -8.54
N THR A 803 -5.78 -14.33 -9.50
CA THR A 803 -4.76 -14.18 -10.52
C THR A 803 -4.99 -12.92 -11.38
N LEU A 804 -6.20 -12.69 -11.90
CA LEU A 804 -6.51 -11.48 -12.69
C LEU A 804 -6.36 -10.19 -11.86
N CYS A 805 -6.81 -10.19 -10.60
CA CYS A 805 -6.66 -9.05 -9.70
C CYS A 805 -5.18 -8.73 -9.42
N THR A 806 -4.35 -9.77 -9.30
CA THR A 806 -2.90 -9.65 -9.08
C THR A 806 -2.18 -9.10 -10.30
N GLU A 807 -2.47 -9.59 -11.51
CA GLU A 807 -1.89 -9.04 -12.74
C GLU A 807 -2.34 -7.61 -13.02
N PHE A 808 -3.59 -7.26 -12.72
CA PHE A 808 -4.06 -5.87 -12.78
C PHE A 808 -3.28 -4.98 -11.82
N THR A 809 -3.07 -5.43 -10.58
CA THR A 809 -2.24 -4.69 -9.61
C THR A 809 -0.81 -4.51 -10.11
N SER A 810 -0.23 -5.54 -10.76
CA SER A 810 1.09 -5.45 -11.38
C SER A 810 1.12 -4.43 -12.52
N ALA A 811 0.17 -4.50 -13.45
CA ALA A 811 0.08 -3.58 -14.58
C ALA A 811 -0.10 -2.13 -14.12
N MET A 812 -0.92 -1.88 -13.10
CA MET A 812 -1.10 -0.53 -12.53
C MET A 812 0.19 -0.01 -11.86
N SER A 813 0.96 -0.87 -11.20
CA SER A 813 2.23 -0.48 -10.58
C SER A 813 3.29 -0.02 -11.60
N GLU A 814 3.19 -0.46 -12.85
CA GLU A 814 4.06 0.01 -13.95
C GLU A 814 3.77 1.46 -14.38
N PHE A 815 2.63 2.02 -13.97
CA PHE A 815 2.30 3.46 -14.09
C PHE A 815 2.58 4.25 -12.81
N GLY A 816 3.18 3.62 -11.78
CA GLY A 816 3.30 4.21 -10.44
C GLY A 816 1.97 4.27 -9.65
N VAL A 817 0.89 3.72 -10.18
CA VAL A 817 -0.44 3.81 -9.57
C VAL A 817 -0.68 2.62 -8.65
N LEU A 818 -0.92 2.89 -7.37
CA LEU A 818 -1.12 1.85 -6.36
C LEU A 818 -2.58 1.44 -6.26
N TYR A 819 -2.85 0.14 -6.43
CA TYR A 819 -4.17 -0.46 -6.19
C TYR A 819 -4.13 -1.38 -4.97
N HIS A 820 -5.18 -1.33 -4.16
CA HIS A 820 -5.34 -2.23 -3.04
C HIS A 820 -5.77 -3.63 -3.52
N ASN A 821 -5.06 -4.66 -3.07
CA ASN A 821 -5.34 -6.05 -3.40
C ASN A 821 -5.11 -6.97 -2.18
N ASP A 822 -6.06 -6.98 -1.25
CA ASP A 822 -6.21 -8.05 -0.25
C ASP A 822 -7.49 -8.85 -0.52
N ILE A 823 -7.45 -9.61 -1.62
CA ILE A 823 -8.51 -10.53 -2.00
C ILE A 823 -8.68 -11.71 -1.01
N THR A 824 -7.76 -11.87 -0.05
CA THR A 824 -7.81 -12.91 0.98
C THR A 824 -8.62 -12.48 2.21
N ASN A 825 -8.61 -11.20 2.58
CA ASN A 825 -9.40 -10.63 3.68
C ASN A 825 -10.56 -9.76 3.17
N LYS A 826 -11.36 -10.29 2.24
CA LYS A 826 -12.55 -9.63 1.67
C LYS A 826 -13.51 -9.14 2.76
N THR A 827 -13.64 -7.83 2.93
CA THR A 827 -14.88 -7.23 3.45
C THR A 827 -15.93 -7.28 2.34
N ALA A 828 -17.16 -7.70 2.67
CA ALA A 828 -18.26 -7.67 1.72
C ALA A 828 -18.79 -6.23 1.62
N ALA A 829 -18.70 -5.61 0.44
CA ALA A 829 -19.33 -4.31 0.20
C ALA A 829 -20.86 -4.43 0.28
N SER A 830 -21.55 -3.32 0.48
CA SER A 830 -23.00 -3.28 0.71
C SER A 830 -23.87 -3.31 -0.57
N PHE A 831 -23.23 -3.28 -1.75
CA PHE A 831 -23.83 -3.16 -3.08
C PHE A 831 -24.05 -4.53 -3.74
N SER A 832 -24.75 -4.56 -4.88
CA SER A 832 -25.08 -5.75 -5.66
C SER A 832 -24.96 -5.42 -7.14
N THR A 833 -24.38 -6.32 -7.95
CA THR A 833 -24.19 -6.13 -9.40
C THR A 833 -24.44 -7.42 -10.17
N ASP A 834 -24.96 -7.34 -11.40
CA ASP A 834 -25.15 -8.52 -12.25
C ASP A 834 -23.85 -9.05 -12.89
N MET A 835 -22.75 -8.29 -12.79
CA MET A 835 -21.39 -8.83 -13.02
C MET A 835 -21.06 -9.94 -12.01
N GLY A 836 -21.75 -9.97 -10.85
CA GLY A 836 -21.74 -11.12 -9.96
C GLY A 836 -22.17 -12.40 -10.68
N ASN A 837 -23.21 -12.36 -11.49
CA ASN A 837 -23.69 -13.54 -12.23
C ASN A 837 -22.68 -14.02 -13.29
N VAL A 838 -21.96 -13.09 -13.94
CA VAL A 838 -20.84 -13.42 -14.84
C VAL A 838 -19.74 -14.17 -14.09
N SER A 839 -19.38 -13.71 -12.88
CA SER A 839 -18.37 -14.37 -12.03
C SER A 839 -18.75 -15.77 -11.53
N HIS A 840 -20.00 -16.20 -11.68
CA HIS A 840 -20.39 -17.58 -11.39
C HIS A 840 -20.28 -18.51 -12.60
N VAL A 841 -20.21 -17.99 -13.83
CA VAL A 841 -20.12 -18.78 -15.07
C VAL A 841 -18.75 -18.76 -15.74
N VAL A 842 -17.97 -17.68 -15.60
CA VAL A 842 -16.60 -17.56 -16.14
C VAL A 842 -15.65 -16.87 -15.16
N PRO A 843 -14.32 -17.15 -15.21
CA PRO A 843 -13.31 -16.40 -14.46
C PRO A 843 -13.47 -14.89 -14.69
N THR A 844 -13.61 -14.12 -13.61
CA THR A 844 -14.03 -12.72 -13.72
C THR A 844 -13.15 -11.76 -12.92
N PHE A 845 -12.79 -10.64 -13.53
CA PHE A 845 -12.23 -9.45 -12.88
C PHE A 845 -13.29 -8.34 -12.86
N HIS A 846 -13.40 -7.66 -11.73
CA HIS A 846 -14.17 -6.43 -11.57
C HIS A 846 -13.34 -5.53 -10.64
N GLY A 847 -12.65 -4.54 -11.20
CA GLY A 847 -11.85 -3.58 -10.42
C GLY A 847 -12.61 -2.27 -10.16
N LEU A 848 -12.27 -1.57 -9.08
CA LEU A 848 -12.86 -0.27 -8.74
C LEU A 848 -11.79 0.82 -8.82
N PHE A 849 -12.09 1.98 -9.39
CA PHE A 849 -11.18 3.15 -9.42
C PHE A 849 -11.83 4.35 -8.72
N ALA A 850 -11.02 5.12 -8.00
CA ALA A 850 -11.48 6.35 -7.36
C ALA A 850 -11.78 7.43 -8.39
N ILE A 851 -12.87 8.17 -8.19
CA ILE A 851 -13.08 9.51 -8.75
C ILE A 851 -13.15 10.52 -7.61
N ALA A 852 -12.99 11.81 -7.89
CA ALA A 852 -12.95 12.90 -6.91
C ALA A 852 -14.32 13.27 -6.31
N ALA A 853 -15.04 12.26 -5.85
CA ALA A 853 -16.25 12.39 -5.06
C ALA A 853 -15.89 12.16 -3.57
N GLU A 854 -16.00 13.23 -2.79
CA GLU A 854 -15.56 13.31 -1.39
C GLU A 854 -16.77 13.60 -0.47
N ASN A 855 -16.56 13.66 0.85
CA ASN A 855 -17.56 14.17 1.81
C ASN A 855 -18.98 13.57 1.78
N GLY A 856 -19.15 12.35 1.27
CA GLY A 856 -20.45 11.66 1.19
C GLY A 856 -21.12 11.68 -0.18
N GLU A 857 -20.47 12.24 -1.20
CA GLU A 857 -20.84 12.17 -2.62
C GLU A 857 -20.67 10.74 -3.16
N ALA A 858 -21.49 9.80 -2.67
CA ALA A 858 -21.44 8.39 -3.06
C ALA A 858 -22.18 8.13 -4.39
N ASN A 859 -21.96 6.96 -5.00
CA ASN A 859 -22.78 6.48 -6.11
C ASN A 859 -24.29 6.60 -5.77
N HIS A 860 -25.13 6.82 -6.79
CA HIS A 860 -26.57 7.11 -6.70
C HIS A 860 -26.91 8.48 -6.08
N THR A 861 -26.00 9.45 -6.08
CA THR A 861 -26.25 10.86 -5.71
C THR A 861 -26.18 11.80 -6.93
N PRO A 862 -26.94 12.92 -6.96
CA PRO A 862 -26.79 13.96 -7.98
C PRO A 862 -25.37 14.53 -8.07
N GLU A 863 -24.68 14.61 -6.94
CA GLU A 863 -23.30 15.07 -6.83
C GLU A 863 -22.35 14.12 -7.58
N PHE A 864 -22.51 12.81 -7.41
CA PHE A 864 -21.71 11.82 -8.17
C PHE A 864 -21.95 11.93 -9.68
N THR A 865 -23.18 12.19 -10.14
CA THR A 865 -23.45 12.45 -11.57
C THR A 865 -22.66 13.65 -12.08
N ARG A 866 -22.56 14.74 -11.30
CA ARG A 866 -21.79 15.95 -11.66
C ARG A 866 -20.28 15.67 -11.71
N ILE A 867 -19.79 14.69 -10.95
CA ILE A 867 -18.36 14.36 -10.85
C ILE A 867 -17.96 13.31 -11.90
N ALA A 868 -18.85 12.37 -12.24
CA ALA A 868 -18.61 11.32 -13.24
C ALA A 868 -18.39 11.84 -14.67
N ILE A 869 -18.47 13.15 -14.90
CA ILE A 869 -18.20 13.83 -16.18
C ILE A 869 -16.98 14.75 -16.15
N SER A 870 -16.25 14.82 -15.04
CA SER A 870 -15.04 15.63 -14.95
C SER A 870 -13.87 15.00 -15.73
N ASP A 871 -12.95 15.83 -16.20
CA ASP A 871 -11.73 15.38 -16.87
C ASP A 871 -10.86 14.51 -15.95
N GLU A 872 -10.88 14.76 -14.64
CA GLU A 872 -10.22 13.93 -13.62
C GLU A 872 -10.84 12.53 -13.54
N ALA A 873 -12.18 12.43 -13.49
CA ALA A 873 -12.89 11.15 -13.45
C ALA A 873 -12.70 10.34 -14.75
N TYR A 874 -12.67 11.03 -15.89
CA TYR A 874 -12.30 10.46 -17.18
C TYR A 874 -10.85 9.97 -17.20
N GLY A 875 -9.90 10.78 -16.74
CA GLY A 875 -8.48 10.41 -16.64
C GLY A 875 -8.24 9.17 -15.79
N SER A 876 -8.89 9.09 -14.61
CA SER A 876 -8.86 7.87 -13.78
C SER A 876 -9.40 6.64 -14.52
N ALA A 877 -10.49 6.78 -15.29
CA ALA A 877 -11.05 5.70 -16.08
C ALA A 877 -10.11 5.22 -17.20
N ILE A 878 -9.43 6.14 -17.90
CA ILE A 878 -8.46 5.83 -18.97
C ILE A 878 -7.19 5.17 -18.40
N ILE A 879 -6.66 5.66 -17.28
CA ILE A 879 -5.50 5.05 -16.61
C ILE A 879 -5.84 3.62 -16.15
N ALA A 880 -7.01 3.42 -15.55
CA ALA A 880 -7.47 2.08 -15.18
C ALA A 880 -7.70 1.18 -16.41
N ALA A 881 -8.23 1.71 -17.51
CA ALA A 881 -8.41 1.00 -18.78
C ALA A 881 -7.08 0.51 -19.37
N LYS A 882 -6.01 1.32 -19.31
CA LYS A 882 -4.66 0.89 -19.72
C LYS A 882 -4.17 -0.32 -18.93
N GLY A 883 -4.41 -0.36 -17.60
CA GLY A 883 -4.11 -1.52 -16.76
C GLY A 883 -4.95 -2.76 -17.09
N MET A 884 -6.26 -2.58 -17.31
CA MET A 884 -7.16 -3.66 -17.72
C MET A 884 -6.78 -4.22 -19.09
N ALA A 885 -6.39 -3.36 -20.04
CA ALA A 885 -5.91 -3.76 -21.36
C ALA A 885 -4.63 -4.61 -21.29
N ILE A 886 -3.62 -4.18 -20.52
CA ILE A 886 -2.37 -4.93 -20.34
C ILE A 886 -2.65 -6.30 -19.71
N THR A 887 -3.49 -6.34 -18.67
CA THR A 887 -3.88 -7.58 -17.98
C THR A 887 -4.63 -8.52 -18.92
N GLY A 888 -5.57 -7.99 -19.70
CA GLY A 888 -6.33 -8.75 -20.67
C GLY A 888 -5.47 -9.33 -21.80
N TRP A 889 -4.54 -8.55 -22.34
CA TRP A 889 -3.58 -9.05 -23.33
C TRP A 889 -2.65 -10.11 -22.73
N LYS A 890 -2.14 -9.91 -21.50
CA LYS A 890 -1.34 -10.93 -20.80
C LYS A 890 -2.11 -12.25 -20.67
N PHE A 891 -3.39 -12.22 -20.28
CA PHE A 891 -4.24 -13.40 -20.21
C PHE A 891 -4.41 -14.10 -21.58
N LEU A 892 -4.54 -13.34 -22.67
CA LEU A 892 -4.57 -13.91 -24.01
C LEU A 892 -3.21 -14.51 -24.42
N ALA A 893 -2.09 -13.88 -24.05
CA ALA A 893 -0.74 -14.27 -24.48
C ALA A 893 -0.06 -15.38 -23.65
N ASP A 894 -0.32 -15.44 -22.34
CA ASP A 894 0.40 -16.31 -21.39
C ASP A 894 -0.44 -17.52 -20.95
N ASP A 895 0.00 -18.71 -21.39
CA ASP A 895 -0.62 -20.01 -21.06
C ASP A 895 -0.45 -20.42 -19.59
N ILE A 896 0.57 -19.92 -18.88
CA ILE A 896 0.77 -20.16 -17.46
C ILE A 896 -0.21 -19.29 -16.68
N LEU A 897 -0.31 -18.01 -17.03
CA LEU A 897 -1.27 -17.09 -16.44
C LEU A 897 -2.71 -17.59 -16.64
N ALA A 898 -3.09 -17.95 -17.86
CA ALA A 898 -4.43 -18.46 -18.15
C ALA A 898 -4.78 -19.74 -17.38
N LYS A 899 -3.81 -20.64 -17.16
CA LYS A 899 -4.01 -21.84 -16.31
C LYS A 899 -4.22 -21.48 -14.84
N SER A 900 -3.51 -20.48 -14.32
CA SER A 900 -3.72 -19.98 -12.95
C SER A 900 -5.10 -19.34 -12.81
N VAL A 901 -5.53 -18.52 -13.77
CA VAL A 901 -6.89 -17.94 -13.82
C VAL A 901 -7.97 -19.02 -13.80
N LEU A 902 -7.83 -20.07 -14.61
CA LEU A 902 -8.77 -21.20 -14.62
C LEU A 902 -8.74 -21.99 -13.30
N SER A 903 -7.55 -22.30 -12.77
CA SER A 903 -7.37 -22.98 -11.49
C SER A 903 -8.04 -22.23 -10.33
N ASP A 904 -7.90 -20.91 -10.26
CA ASP A 904 -8.56 -20.08 -9.24
C ASP A 904 -10.09 -20.21 -9.32
N PHE A 905 -10.63 -20.22 -10.54
CA PHE A 905 -12.07 -20.37 -10.77
C PHE A 905 -12.57 -21.79 -10.43
N GLU A 906 -11.87 -22.84 -10.83
CA GLU A 906 -12.21 -24.23 -10.49
C GLU A 906 -12.15 -24.49 -8.97
N ASN A 907 -11.18 -23.90 -8.28
CA ASN A 907 -11.08 -23.95 -6.82
C ASN A 907 -12.24 -23.22 -6.12
N ASP A 908 -12.68 -22.08 -6.67
CA ASP A 908 -13.82 -21.33 -6.17
C ASP A 908 -15.16 -22.07 -6.42
N VAL A 909 -15.37 -22.63 -7.62
CA VAL A 909 -16.51 -23.52 -7.93
C VAL A 909 -16.56 -24.67 -6.93
N SER A 910 -15.43 -25.38 -6.77
CA SER A 910 -15.30 -26.49 -5.82
C SER A 910 -15.58 -26.10 -4.37
N THR A 911 -15.36 -24.83 -4.02
CA THR A 911 -15.66 -24.30 -2.67
C THR A 911 -17.15 -23.98 -2.53
N ARG A 912 -17.75 -23.32 -3.53
CA ARG A 912 -19.21 -23.06 -3.61
C ARG A 912 -20.06 -24.34 -3.54
N GLU A 913 -19.58 -25.45 -4.10
CA GLU A 913 -20.30 -26.73 -4.06
C GLU A 913 -20.22 -27.44 -2.70
N ARG A 914 -19.20 -27.14 -1.89
CA ARG A 914 -19.04 -27.66 -0.53
C ARG A 914 -19.79 -26.85 0.53
N GLU A 915 -19.89 -25.53 0.33
CA GLU A 915 -20.57 -24.57 1.22
C GLU A 915 -22.10 -24.69 1.19
#